data_AF-A0A1D8AS79-F1
#
_entry.id   AF-A0A1D8AS79-F1
#
_cell.length_a   1.000
_cell.length_b   1.000
_cell.length_c   1.000
_cell.angle_alpha   90.00
_cell.angle_beta   90.00
_cell.angle_gamma   90.00
#
_symmetry.space_group_name_H-M   'P 1'
#
loop_
_entity.id
_entity.type
_entity.pdbx_description
1 polymer ?
#
loop_
_entity_poly.entity_id
_entity_poly.type
_entity_poly.pdbx_seq_one_letter_code
_entity_poly.pdbx_strand_id
1 'polypeptide(L)'
;MRLTGKIMGLLFLLAGFAPAMLRAQVLYWDANGATGGAGGDGTWDLSAFNWSTSSAGDINTIQWINNRPAWFNTGAPATITLGSGVQASTLHFDGNYYTLTGGTELTLTGGTVSSQFAVNLNAALNSAGLDFAGDFYLNTASPNLTGVITNTHSLTYNHPDAISNDSGTSILNKGQLRFDYVSGGNFSYTVNNPITINGINGGTIYVEFEMSGSRSVTLTGPISLLTDGRLYGGTINDSGTALLAASGVISGVGRNVKIGGEVALSGANTFTGKVIVGDGFDGRVKVATFNNELAAGSLGAGSGLELGQDLGPGSVYDGEVLYTGGTNTSNRTIQISGNTGSVGVENSASTLTLTGVISSSGSTGLHDFEKTGPGTLVLTGDNTFDGDTYLTNGTLIIGNNNALGIASEPELEVGTSRTSYNDDLSLLLKDGVTLMHYVDVYNENDDGGQTTLGLYGTGSATFAEEVYIQRSVIVSVGPGGQLTFNELFSDGYGGGGIGKTGAGKAVFSQGLDLRGGGILVQQGEVLLAGGSVILADPIAVSSGAILSGDVPLSHSSTTETTGVVLGSGATFSPGDPLGQFSTPALQMAGGSTLHWQLGALTSADSAQWDRVAISSSAGDVLDVNPGAILTVDLSLIAISSRPTQPVLTANDPFWQISQTWLVIDFSGLGTNQLTPGTLNPLLVSNGIWAGGKFDTFVGGGSGAFAGFGTGDLYLRFTPVPEPSTWALLALGGLAVLWPRLRRRA
;
A
#
# COMPACT_ATOMS: atom_id res chain seq x y z
N MET A 1 37.31 -14.95 105.77
CA MET A 1 38.46 -14.81 106.71
C MET A 1 39.73 -15.21 105.95
N ARG A 2 40.71 -14.29 105.83
CA ARG A 2 42.04 -14.45 105.18
C ARG A 2 42.11 -14.68 103.65
N LEU A 3 42.98 -13.89 102.99
CA LEU A 3 43.63 -14.15 101.69
C LEU A 3 44.55 -15.40 101.84
N THR A 4 45.12 -16.11 100.85
CA THR A 4 45.76 -15.76 99.54
C THR A 4 46.02 -17.09 98.78
N GLY A 5 46.21 -17.23 97.45
CA GLY A 5 46.04 -16.33 96.30
C GLY A 5 47.00 -16.67 95.13
N LYS A 6 46.50 -16.70 93.87
CA LYS A 6 47.15 -17.02 92.56
C LYS A 6 47.46 -18.50 92.25
N ILE A 7 47.00 -19.00 91.09
CA ILE A 7 47.73 -19.09 89.79
C ILE A 7 46.75 -19.56 88.70
N MET A 8 46.94 -19.12 87.44
CA MET A 8 46.13 -19.50 86.28
C MET A 8 46.36 -20.95 85.83
N GLY A 9 45.30 -21.59 85.32
CA GLY A 9 45.35 -22.84 84.55
C GLY A 9 44.23 -22.86 83.51
N LEU A 10 44.59 -22.81 82.22
CA LEU A 10 43.67 -22.69 81.09
C LEU A 10 42.98 -24.04 80.81
N LEU A 11 41.65 -24.11 80.84
CA LEU A 11 40.89 -25.33 80.53
C LEU A 11 40.35 -25.25 79.10
N PHE A 12 40.87 -26.08 78.20
CA PHE A 12 40.39 -26.16 76.82
C PHE A 12 39.01 -26.83 76.75
N LEU A 13 38.09 -26.19 76.02
CA LEU A 13 36.74 -26.71 75.79
C LEU A 13 36.74 -27.71 74.62
N LEU A 14 36.27 -28.92 74.87
CA LEU A 14 36.10 -29.95 73.85
C LEU A 14 34.85 -29.63 73.00
N ALA A 15 35.04 -29.11 71.79
CA ALA A 15 33.95 -28.94 70.83
C ALA A 15 33.77 -30.24 70.02
N GLY A 16 32.56 -30.81 70.04
CA GLY A 16 32.24 -32.00 69.27
C GLY A 16 32.23 -31.71 67.76
N PHE A 17 33.02 -32.47 67.00
CA PHE A 17 32.97 -32.43 65.54
C PHE A 17 31.60 -32.94 65.04
N ALA A 18 30.81 -32.06 64.43
CA ALA A 18 29.94 -32.51 63.35
C ALA A 18 30.85 -32.99 62.19
N PRO A 19 30.56 -34.12 61.53
CA PRO A 19 31.31 -34.50 60.34
C PRO A 19 31.10 -33.42 59.28
N ALA A 20 32.19 -32.79 58.83
CA ALA A 20 32.15 -31.94 57.66
C ALA A 20 31.63 -32.78 56.49
N MET A 21 30.57 -32.33 55.82
CA MET A 21 30.10 -32.98 54.60
C MET A 21 31.25 -32.99 53.59
N LEU A 22 31.72 -34.19 53.24
CA LEU A 22 32.85 -34.37 52.36
C LEU A 22 32.46 -33.89 50.96
N ARG A 23 32.85 -32.66 50.60
CA ARG A 23 32.59 -32.12 49.24
C ARG A 23 33.23 -33.06 48.23
N ALA A 24 32.48 -33.46 47.21
CA ALA A 24 33.00 -34.30 46.13
C ALA A 24 34.23 -33.63 45.50
N GLN A 25 35.37 -34.35 45.49
CA GLN A 25 36.62 -33.86 44.91
C GLN A 25 36.43 -33.58 43.43
N VAL A 26 36.84 -32.39 43.00
CA VAL A 26 36.91 -31.96 41.59
C VAL A 26 37.98 -32.76 40.87
N LEU A 27 37.70 -33.19 39.64
CA LEU A 27 38.64 -33.80 38.73
C LEU A 27 38.82 -32.91 37.49
N TYR A 28 40.06 -32.75 37.06
CA TYR A 28 40.46 -31.90 35.93
C TYR A 28 40.76 -32.77 34.71
N TRP A 29 40.30 -32.39 33.53
CA TRP A 29 40.55 -33.13 32.29
C TRP A 29 42.02 -33.02 31.89
N ASP A 30 42.65 -34.17 31.68
CA ASP A 30 44.09 -34.25 31.46
C ASP A 30 44.42 -35.52 30.66
N ALA A 31 44.32 -35.43 29.34
CA ALA A 31 44.72 -36.49 28.41
C ALA A 31 46.25 -36.51 28.15
N ASN A 32 46.98 -35.51 28.65
CA ASN A 32 48.43 -35.34 28.46
C ASN A 32 49.28 -36.11 29.50
N GLY A 33 48.64 -36.73 30.50
CA GLY A 33 49.30 -37.45 31.59
C GLY A 33 49.94 -36.50 32.60
N ALA A 34 50.97 -36.94 33.33
CA ALA A 34 51.66 -36.13 34.34
C ALA A 34 52.57 -35.01 33.75
N THR A 35 52.15 -34.40 32.65
CA THR A 35 52.87 -33.35 31.92
C THR A 35 52.14 -32.03 32.13
N GLY A 36 52.77 -31.08 32.84
CA GLY A 36 52.14 -29.80 33.20
C GLY A 36 51.50 -29.10 32.00
N GLY A 37 50.20 -28.81 32.11
CA GLY A 37 49.33 -28.39 31.00
C GLY A 37 48.13 -29.34 30.82
N ALA A 38 47.21 -29.34 31.78
CA ALA A 38 45.96 -30.11 31.71
C ALA A 38 45.15 -29.77 30.44
N GLY A 39 44.70 -30.79 29.72
CA GLY A 39 43.96 -30.66 28.47
C GLY A 39 44.21 -31.83 27.51
N GLY A 40 44.03 -31.58 26.20
CA GLY A 40 44.32 -32.53 25.11
C GLY A 40 43.13 -33.36 24.64
N ASP A 41 43.21 -33.88 23.41
CA ASP A 41 42.20 -34.78 22.83
C ASP A 41 42.20 -36.15 23.53
N GLY A 42 41.03 -36.74 23.76
CA GLY A 42 40.99 -38.07 24.38
C GLY A 42 39.59 -38.63 24.65
N THR A 43 39.56 -39.88 25.13
CA THR A 43 38.32 -40.57 25.48
C THR A 43 37.96 -40.34 26.95
N TRP A 44 36.72 -39.94 27.22
CA TRP A 44 36.13 -39.95 28.56
C TRP A 44 35.30 -41.22 28.71
N ASP A 45 35.82 -42.15 29.51
CA ASP A 45 35.12 -43.37 29.94
C ASP A 45 35.55 -43.74 31.37
N LEU A 46 35.07 -44.89 31.87
CA LEU A 46 35.35 -45.38 33.24
C LEU A 46 36.69 -46.13 33.39
N SER A 47 37.47 -46.27 32.32
CA SER A 47 38.68 -47.09 32.24
C SER A 47 39.94 -46.30 31.87
N ALA A 48 39.81 -45.22 31.12
CA ALA A 48 40.90 -44.36 30.68
C ALA A 48 41.44 -43.47 31.81
N PHE A 49 42.76 -43.31 31.87
CA PHE A 49 43.46 -42.48 32.85
C PHE A 49 43.66 -41.06 32.30
N ASN A 50 42.56 -40.32 32.13
CA ASN A 50 42.54 -38.98 31.50
C ASN A 50 42.05 -37.86 32.46
N TRP A 51 42.11 -38.10 33.77
CA TRP A 51 41.65 -37.15 34.79
C TRP A 51 42.72 -36.90 35.85
N SER A 52 42.95 -35.64 36.23
CA SER A 52 43.88 -35.25 37.28
C SER A 52 43.15 -34.72 38.52
N THR A 53 43.84 -34.74 39.66
CA THR A 53 43.38 -34.03 40.88
C THR A 53 44.09 -32.69 41.09
N SER A 54 45.04 -32.36 40.21
CA SER A 54 45.69 -31.05 40.12
C SER A 54 45.13 -30.29 38.93
N SER A 55 44.84 -29.01 39.12
CA SER A 55 44.49 -28.11 38.01
C SER A 55 45.66 -27.83 37.06
N ALA A 56 46.90 -28.13 37.46
CA ALA A 56 48.08 -27.87 36.64
C ALA A 56 48.44 -29.04 35.68
N GLY A 57 47.82 -30.23 35.81
CA GLY A 57 48.20 -31.42 35.03
C GLY A 57 49.61 -31.95 35.36
N ASP A 58 50.16 -31.58 36.53
CA ASP A 58 51.54 -31.85 36.94
C ASP A 58 51.71 -33.15 37.76
N ILE A 59 50.66 -33.97 37.84
CA ILE A 59 50.62 -35.23 38.60
C ILE A 59 50.00 -36.36 37.77
N ASN A 60 50.26 -37.61 38.16
CA ASN A 60 49.69 -38.78 37.51
C ASN A 60 48.16 -38.71 37.42
N THR A 61 47.65 -39.00 36.23
CA THR A 61 46.23 -39.11 35.96
C THR A 61 45.62 -40.36 36.59
N ILE A 62 44.31 -40.32 36.75
CA ILE A 62 43.44 -41.33 37.33
C ILE A 62 42.23 -41.58 36.41
N GLN A 63 41.48 -42.63 36.71
CA GLN A 63 40.22 -42.95 36.02
C GLN A 63 39.10 -42.00 36.46
N TRP A 64 38.10 -41.80 35.58
CA TRP A 64 36.90 -41.05 35.95
C TRP A 64 36.14 -41.73 37.10
N ILE A 65 35.65 -40.93 38.05
CA ILE A 65 34.76 -41.40 39.11
C ILE A 65 33.41 -40.72 38.93
N ASN A 66 32.36 -41.51 38.69
CA ASN A 66 31.02 -41.00 38.49
C ASN A 66 30.53 -40.14 39.67
N ASN A 67 29.70 -39.14 39.36
CA ASN A 67 29.14 -38.15 40.29
C ASN A 67 30.16 -37.22 40.95
N ARG A 68 31.34 -37.03 40.33
CA ARG A 68 32.29 -35.95 40.67
C ARG A 68 32.09 -34.71 39.79
N PRO A 69 32.57 -33.52 40.21
CA PRO A 69 32.68 -32.37 39.33
C PRO A 69 33.76 -32.61 38.28
N ALA A 70 33.42 -32.43 37.00
CA ALA A 70 34.34 -32.47 35.87
C ALA A 70 34.75 -31.03 35.50
N TRP A 71 36.05 -30.73 35.49
CA TRP A 71 36.59 -29.43 35.08
C TRP A 71 37.47 -29.58 33.85
N PHE A 72 37.17 -28.82 32.80
CA PHE A 72 37.91 -28.74 31.54
C PHE A 72 38.61 -27.38 31.51
N ASN A 73 39.82 -27.33 32.07
CA ASN A 73 40.50 -26.09 32.34
C ASN A 73 41.56 -25.73 31.27
N THR A 74 42.27 -24.65 31.57
CA THR A 74 43.36 -24.00 30.82
C THR A 74 44.25 -24.94 29.98
N GLY A 75 43.85 -25.15 28.73
CA GLY A 75 44.58 -25.91 27.71
C GLY A 75 44.25 -25.38 26.31
N ALA A 76 44.86 -25.96 25.28
CA ALA A 76 44.46 -25.73 23.89
C ALA A 76 43.05 -26.32 23.62
N PRO A 77 42.33 -25.86 22.57
CA PRO A 77 41.07 -26.49 22.15
C PRO A 77 41.24 -28.00 21.98
N ALA A 78 40.28 -28.77 22.47
CA ALA A 78 40.36 -30.22 22.50
C ALA A 78 39.00 -30.91 22.29
N THR A 79 39.06 -32.09 21.69
CA THR A 79 37.93 -32.99 21.42
C THR A 79 37.92 -34.12 22.43
N ILE A 80 36.89 -34.14 23.26
CA ILE A 80 36.64 -35.16 24.28
C ILE A 80 35.57 -36.10 23.73
N THR A 81 35.89 -37.39 23.60
CA THR A 81 34.96 -38.40 23.09
C THR A 81 34.41 -39.26 24.22
N LEU A 82 33.09 -39.27 24.43
CA LEU A 82 32.42 -40.14 25.40
C LEU A 82 32.46 -41.60 24.92
N GLY A 83 33.34 -42.41 25.53
CA GLY A 83 33.51 -43.83 25.21
C GLY A 83 32.51 -44.75 25.92
N SER A 84 31.84 -44.24 26.95
CA SER A 84 30.81 -44.94 27.72
C SER A 84 29.87 -43.94 28.39
N GLY A 85 28.64 -44.35 28.73
CA GLY A 85 27.75 -43.52 29.53
C GLY A 85 28.38 -43.15 30.89
N VAL A 86 28.50 -41.85 31.15
CA VAL A 86 29.19 -41.29 32.33
C VAL A 86 28.26 -40.36 33.10
N GLN A 87 28.47 -40.27 34.42
CA GLN A 87 27.74 -39.37 35.29
C GLN A 87 28.70 -38.35 35.90
N ALA A 88 28.38 -37.07 35.82
CA ALA A 88 29.09 -36.01 36.54
C ALA A 88 28.12 -35.25 37.46
N SER A 89 28.61 -34.63 38.53
CA SER A 89 27.75 -33.75 39.32
C SER A 89 27.55 -32.42 38.59
N THR A 90 28.62 -31.85 38.06
CA THR A 90 28.64 -30.58 37.31
C THR A 90 29.73 -30.65 36.26
N LEU A 91 29.58 -29.92 35.16
CA LEU A 91 30.66 -29.63 34.23
C LEU A 91 31.13 -28.18 34.43
N HIS A 92 32.42 -27.93 34.29
CA HIS A 92 32.99 -26.58 34.27
C HIS A 92 33.97 -26.45 33.11
N PHE A 93 33.79 -25.47 32.23
CA PHE A 93 34.66 -25.20 31.09
C PHE A 93 35.36 -23.85 31.27
N ASP A 94 36.67 -23.92 31.53
CA ASP A 94 37.59 -22.80 31.79
C ASP A 94 38.66 -22.65 30.68
N GLY A 95 38.63 -23.51 29.67
CA GLY A 95 39.39 -23.35 28.42
C GLY A 95 38.46 -23.19 27.22
N ASN A 96 39.00 -22.67 26.12
CA ASN A 96 38.21 -22.22 24.97
C ASN A 96 38.09 -23.28 23.87
N TYR A 97 36.91 -23.37 23.25
CA TYR A 97 36.58 -24.30 22.15
C TYR A 97 36.75 -25.80 22.47
N TYR A 98 36.43 -26.21 23.70
CA TYR A 98 36.26 -27.64 24.00
C TYR A 98 35.07 -28.22 23.21
N THR A 99 35.27 -29.39 22.61
CA THR A 99 34.24 -30.13 21.88
C THR A 99 33.97 -31.46 22.56
N LEU A 100 32.76 -31.63 23.13
CA LEU A 100 32.33 -32.88 23.73
C LEU A 100 31.46 -33.68 22.75
N THR A 101 31.94 -34.84 22.34
CA THR A 101 31.34 -35.67 21.28
C THR A 101 31.22 -37.14 21.70
N GLY A 102 30.57 -37.97 20.89
CA GLY A 102 30.33 -39.39 21.15
C GLY A 102 28.85 -39.75 21.22
N GLY A 103 28.54 -41.02 20.94
CA GLY A 103 27.16 -41.54 20.87
C GLY A 103 26.61 -42.10 22.18
N THR A 104 27.17 -41.73 23.33
CA THR A 104 26.73 -42.18 24.66
C THR A 104 26.26 -41.00 25.50
N GLU A 105 25.31 -41.24 26.42
CA GLU A 105 24.71 -40.18 27.25
C GLU A 105 25.66 -39.72 28.37
N LEU A 106 25.77 -38.40 28.56
CA LEU A 106 26.31 -37.78 29.76
C LEU A 106 25.16 -37.28 30.64
N THR A 107 25.04 -37.83 31.85
CA THR A 107 24.01 -37.44 32.82
C THR A 107 24.61 -36.57 33.92
N LEU A 108 23.98 -35.41 34.20
CA LEU A 108 24.40 -34.50 35.26
C LEU A 108 23.52 -34.61 36.51
N THR A 109 24.05 -35.22 37.57
CA THR A 109 23.32 -35.50 38.81
C THR A 109 23.29 -34.34 39.81
N GLY A 110 24.21 -33.38 39.67
CA GLY A 110 24.19 -32.09 40.40
C GLY A 110 23.64 -30.92 39.56
N GLY A 111 23.31 -31.15 38.29
CA GLY A 111 22.31 -30.36 37.57
C GLY A 111 22.76 -29.11 36.83
N THR A 112 24.06 -28.83 36.64
CA THR A 112 24.47 -27.64 35.87
C THR A 112 25.76 -27.87 35.06
N VAL A 113 25.72 -27.51 33.78
CA VAL A 113 26.91 -27.21 32.96
C VAL A 113 27.26 -25.75 33.19
N SER A 114 28.52 -25.46 33.52
CA SER A 114 29.02 -24.09 33.61
C SER A 114 30.16 -23.86 32.62
N SER A 115 30.19 -22.70 31.96
CA SER A 115 31.27 -22.34 31.03
C SER A 115 31.60 -20.85 31.09
N GLN A 116 32.89 -20.51 31.07
CA GLN A 116 33.38 -19.15 30.86
C GLN A 116 33.74 -18.85 29.39
N PHE A 117 33.80 -19.87 28.54
CA PHE A 117 34.32 -19.79 27.15
C PHE A 117 33.42 -20.55 26.16
N ALA A 118 33.82 -20.56 24.88
CA ALA A 118 33.05 -21.25 23.84
C ALA A 118 33.11 -22.78 24.00
N VAL A 119 31.96 -23.46 23.91
CA VAL A 119 31.85 -24.93 24.04
C VAL A 119 30.97 -25.50 22.94
N ASN A 120 31.44 -26.56 22.28
CA ASN A 120 30.66 -27.38 21.35
C ASN A 120 30.20 -28.67 22.03
N LEU A 121 28.89 -28.93 22.03
CA LEU A 121 28.30 -30.14 22.59
C LEU A 121 27.57 -30.92 21.48
N ASN A 122 28.19 -32.02 21.06
CA ASN A 122 27.69 -32.93 20.04
C ASN A 122 27.10 -34.21 20.68
N ALA A 123 27.56 -34.57 21.87
CA ALA A 123 27.07 -35.71 22.65
C ALA A 123 25.71 -35.44 23.32
N ALA A 124 24.93 -36.50 23.53
CA ALA A 124 23.65 -36.43 24.22
C ALA A 124 23.83 -36.04 25.70
N LEU A 125 23.12 -35.00 26.13
CA LEU A 125 23.22 -34.43 27.48
C LEU A 125 21.88 -34.48 28.20
N ASN A 126 21.93 -34.88 29.46
CA ASN A 126 20.82 -34.84 30.41
C ASN A 126 21.22 -33.97 31.61
N SER A 127 20.56 -32.82 31.79
CA SER A 127 20.92 -31.80 32.78
C SER A 127 19.70 -31.10 33.39
N ALA A 128 19.83 -30.65 34.63
CA ALA A 128 18.83 -29.78 35.29
C ALA A 128 19.08 -28.28 35.04
N GLY A 129 19.96 -27.93 34.10
CA GLY A 129 20.26 -26.53 33.75
C GLY A 129 21.60 -26.32 33.06
N LEU A 130 21.82 -25.10 32.59
CA LEU A 130 23.05 -24.59 31.97
C LEU A 130 23.29 -23.17 32.50
N ASP A 131 24.53 -22.80 32.82
CA ASP A 131 24.90 -21.45 33.26
C ASP A 131 26.21 -20.98 32.60
N PHE A 132 26.15 -20.07 31.62
CA PHE A 132 27.31 -19.77 30.77
C PHE A 132 27.55 -18.29 30.46
N ALA A 133 28.85 -18.00 30.39
CA ALA A 133 29.46 -16.72 30.10
C ALA A 133 30.38 -16.71 28.88
N GLY A 134 30.37 -17.78 28.08
CA GLY A 134 30.84 -17.82 26.69
C GLY A 134 29.81 -18.54 25.82
N ASP A 135 30.00 -18.55 24.49
CA ASP A 135 29.01 -19.12 23.55
C ASP A 135 28.87 -20.64 23.70
N PHE A 136 27.64 -21.15 23.66
CA PHE A 136 27.35 -22.56 23.85
C PHE A 136 26.62 -23.13 22.63
N TYR A 137 27.26 -24.05 21.92
CA TYR A 137 26.74 -24.66 20.70
C TYR A 137 26.22 -26.07 20.98
N LEU A 138 24.91 -26.25 20.85
CA LEU A 138 24.21 -27.51 21.07
C LEU A 138 23.90 -28.16 19.72
N ASN A 139 24.82 -29.03 19.30
CA ASN A 139 24.79 -29.73 18.01
C ASN A 139 24.16 -31.15 18.13
N THR A 140 23.68 -31.52 19.33
CA THR A 140 23.16 -32.87 19.63
C THR A 140 21.66 -33.00 19.39
N ALA A 141 21.20 -34.21 19.06
CA ALA A 141 19.79 -34.53 18.94
C ALA A 141 19.19 -34.83 20.32
N SER A 142 18.04 -34.24 20.64
CA SER A 142 17.25 -34.50 21.85
C SER A 142 18.04 -34.49 23.16
N PRO A 143 18.69 -33.37 23.52
CA PRO A 143 19.11 -33.15 24.91
C PRO A 143 17.87 -33.17 25.83
N ASN A 144 18.12 -33.33 27.12
CA ASN A 144 17.10 -33.32 28.15
C ASN A 144 17.46 -32.27 29.22
N LEU A 145 17.05 -31.03 28.97
CA LEU A 145 17.24 -29.86 29.82
C LEU A 145 15.94 -29.59 30.60
N THR A 146 15.96 -29.90 31.89
CA THR A 146 14.77 -29.95 32.76
C THR A 146 14.64 -28.80 33.75
N GLY A 147 15.62 -27.88 33.80
CA GLY A 147 15.60 -26.75 34.72
C GLY A 147 16.09 -25.45 34.08
N VAL A 148 16.84 -24.65 34.82
CA VAL A 148 17.12 -23.26 34.44
C VAL A 148 18.32 -23.16 33.51
N ILE A 149 18.14 -22.48 32.38
CA ILE A 149 19.21 -22.10 31.45
C ILE A 149 19.49 -20.61 31.66
N THR A 150 20.66 -20.23 32.18
CA THR A 150 21.10 -18.82 32.31
C THR A 150 22.26 -18.53 31.37
N ASN A 151 22.14 -17.46 30.58
CA ASN A 151 23.19 -17.06 29.65
C ASN A 151 23.48 -15.56 29.60
N THR A 152 24.78 -15.24 29.48
CA THR A 152 25.25 -13.89 29.16
C THR A 152 25.83 -13.76 27.75
N HIS A 153 25.98 -14.88 27.05
CA HIS A 153 26.46 -15.04 25.67
C HIS A 153 25.53 -16.00 24.89
N SER A 154 25.82 -16.29 23.63
CA SER A 154 24.86 -16.97 22.74
C SER A 154 24.67 -18.45 23.08
N LEU A 155 23.42 -18.89 23.10
CA LEU A 155 23.04 -20.31 23.07
C LEU A 155 22.59 -20.66 21.66
N THR A 156 23.42 -21.38 20.91
CA THR A 156 23.11 -21.79 19.55
C THR A 156 22.61 -23.23 19.55
N TYR A 157 21.36 -23.44 19.14
CA TYR A 157 20.83 -24.75 18.77
C TYR A 157 21.13 -24.98 17.28
N ASN A 158 21.88 -26.04 16.96
CA ASN A 158 22.36 -26.34 15.59
C ASN A 158 21.91 -27.72 15.08
N HIS A 159 20.82 -28.25 15.65
CA HIS A 159 20.22 -29.52 15.23
C HIS A 159 18.70 -29.47 15.45
N PRO A 160 17.84 -29.90 14.49
CA PRO A 160 16.38 -29.75 14.57
C PRO A 160 15.77 -30.34 15.85
N ASP A 161 16.21 -31.54 16.23
CA ASP A 161 15.73 -32.22 17.44
C ASP A 161 16.34 -31.69 18.75
N ALA A 162 17.18 -30.65 18.72
CA ALA A 162 17.92 -30.19 19.91
C ALA A 162 17.05 -29.50 20.98
N ILE A 163 15.74 -29.30 20.74
CA ILE A 163 14.83 -28.62 21.68
C ILE A 163 13.45 -29.29 21.81
N SER A 164 13.21 -30.40 21.09
CA SER A 164 11.87 -30.98 20.92
C SER A 164 11.32 -31.72 22.16
N ASN A 165 12.15 -31.95 23.18
CA ASN A 165 11.79 -32.70 24.39
C ASN A 165 12.26 -32.03 25.71
N ASP A 166 12.76 -30.80 25.65
CA ASP A 166 13.12 -30.03 26.84
C ASP A 166 11.86 -29.56 27.60
N SER A 167 11.96 -29.45 28.92
CA SER A 167 10.86 -29.01 29.81
C SER A 167 11.28 -27.95 30.84
N GLY A 168 12.52 -27.44 30.73
CA GLY A 168 13.08 -26.43 31.60
C GLY A 168 12.53 -25.00 31.38
N THR A 169 13.21 -24.02 31.96
CA THR A 169 12.90 -22.59 31.78
C THR A 169 14.15 -21.85 31.35
N SER A 170 14.07 -21.15 30.21
CA SER A 170 15.18 -20.39 29.65
C SER A 170 15.18 -18.96 30.18
N ILE A 171 16.28 -18.50 30.77
CA ILE A 171 16.47 -17.15 31.30
C ILE A 171 17.61 -16.47 30.54
N LEU A 172 17.25 -15.71 29.52
CA LEU A 172 18.15 -14.85 28.77
C LEU A 172 18.51 -13.65 29.65
N ASN A 173 19.71 -13.66 30.22
CA ASN A 173 20.26 -12.47 30.87
C ASN A 173 20.83 -11.54 29.80
N LYS A 174 22.09 -11.71 29.37
CA LYS A 174 22.70 -10.83 28.34
C LYS A 174 22.92 -11.49 26.98
N GLY A 175 22.64 -12.79 26.88
CA GLY A 175 22.94 -13.59 25.70
C GLY A 175 21.82 -13.65 24.67
N GLN A 176 22.14 -14.24 23.53
CA GLN A 176 21.17 -14.57 22.49
C GLN A 176 20.68 -16.01 22.64
N LEU A 177 19.46 -16.28 22.22
CA LEU A 177 18.97 -17.62 21.90
C LEU A 177 18.96 -17.73 20.38
N ARG A 178 19.86 -18.52 19.82
CA ARG A 178 20.13 -18.58 18.38
C ARG A 178 19.74 -19.95 17.82
N PHE A 179 19.05 -19.94 16.68
CA PHE A 179 18.68 -21.14 15.93
C PHE A 179 19.38 -21.08 14.58
N ASP A 180 20.43 -21.90 14.44
CA ASP A 180 21.19 -22.07 13.20
C ASP A 180 20.92 -23.46 12.63
N TYR A 181 20.99 -23.62 11.31
CA TYR A 181 21.13 -24.96 10.74
C TYR A 181 21.76 -24.95 9.34
N VAL A 182 22.90 -25.61 9.22
CA VAL A 182 23.81 -25.51 8.06
C VAL A 182 23.58 -26.63 7.02
N SER A 183 22.63 -27.55 7.22
CA SER A 183 22.33 -28.60 6.23
C SER A 183 20.94 -28.47 5.60
N GLY A 184 20.82 -28.90 4.34
CA GLY A 184 19.62 -28.71 3.52
C GLY A 184 18.45 -29.59 3.94
N GLY A 185 17.23 -29.04 3.83
CA GLY A 185 15.98 -29.70 4.18
C GLY A 185 14.93 -28.73 4.73
N ASN A 186 13.67 -29.16 4.76
CA ASN A 186 12.61 -28.46 5.47
C ASN A 186 12.56 -28.96 6.92
N PHE A 187 12.43 -28.06 7.89
CA PHE A 187 12.34 -28.41 9.32
C PHE A 187 11.59 -27.34 10.10
N SER A 188 11.10 -27.70 11.28
CA SER A 188 10.46 -26.75 12.20
C SER A 188 10.89 -27.05 13.64
N TYR A 189 11.33 -26.01 14.34
CA TYR A 189 11.60 -26.05 15.78
C TYR A 189 10.33 -25.64 16.53
N THR A 190 9.99 -26.34 17.62
CA THR A 190 8.92 -25.91 18.54
C THR A 190 9.48 -25.78 19.96
N VAL A 191 9.31 -24.60 20.55
CA VAL A 191 9.85 -24.25 21.88
C VAL A 191 8.69 -24.05 22.86
N ASN A 192 8.38 -25.11 23.61
CA ASN A 192 7.30 -25.10 24.61
C ASN A 192 7.73 -24.49 25.96
N ASN A 193 9.03 -24.33 26.19
CA ASN A 193 9.58 -23.86 27.46
C ASN A 193 9.28 -22.38 27.73
N PRO A 194 8.97 -22.00 28.98
CA PRO A 194 8.94 -20.60 29.38
C PRO A 194 10.28 -19.92 29.11
N ILE A 195 10.22 -18.71 28.57
CA ILE A 195 11.39 -17.85 28.30
C ILE A 195 11.29 -16.60 29.16
N THR A 196 12.37 -16.20 29.84
CA THR A 196 12.48 -14.93 30.58
C THR A 196 13.61 -14.11 29.98
N ILE A 197 13.38 -12.82 29.75
CA ILE A 197 14.35 -11.86 29.19
C ILE A 197 14.68 -10.80 30.26
N ASN A 198 15.94 -10.70 30.67
CA ASN A 198 16.40 -10.03 31.90
C ASN A 198 17.64 -9.11 31.71
N GLY A 199 17.97 -8.74 30.46
CA GLY A 199 19.22 -8.09 30.09
C GLY A 199 19.15 -6.57 29.92
N ILE A 200 20.20 -5.86 30.37
CA ILE A 200 20.32 -4.40 30.18
C ILE A 200 20.19 -3.96 28.71
N ASN A 201 20.58 -4.81 27.75
CA ASN A 201 20.45 -4.56 26.30
C ASN A 201 19.26 -5.30 25.64
N GLY A 202 18.39 -5.91 26.45
CA GLY A 202 17.47 -6.95 26.01
C GLY A 202 18.15 -8.29 25.71
N GLY A 203 17.42 -9.38 25.91
CA GLY A 203 17.77 -10.68 25.39
C GLY A 203 17.21 -10.81 23.97
N THR A 204 18.02 -11.33 23.04
CA THR A 204 17.61 -11.52 21.65
C THR A 204 17.28 -12.99 21.40
N ILE A 205 16.11 -13.26 20.83
CA ILE A 205 15.83 -14.52 20.14
C ILE A 205 16.12 -14.28 18.67
N TYR A 206 17.09 -15.01 18.13
CA TYR A 206 17.64 -14.84 16.79
C TYR A 206 17.45 -16.12 15.97
N VAL A 207 16.87 -15.99 14.78
CA VAL A 207 16.71 -17.09 13.83
C VAL A 207 17.42 -16.69 12.55
N GLU A 208 18.44 -17.46 12.15
CA GLU A 208 19.20 -17.24 10.92
C GLU A 208 19.38 -18.56 10.17
N PHE A 209 19.16 -18.51 8.85
CA PHE A 209 19.12 -19.69 8.01
C PHE A 209 19.91 -19.43 6.72
N GLU A 210 21.08 -20.08 6.59
CA GLU A 210 22.03 -19.82 5.50
C GLU A 210 21.66 -20.46 4.14
N MET A 211 20.57 -21.24 4.03
CA MET A 211 20.29 -22.07 2.84
C MET A 211 18.81 -22.20 2.48
N SER A 212 18.55 -22.59 1.23
CA SER A 212 17.21 -22.79 0.66
C SER A 212 16.45 -23.97 1.27
N GLY A 213 15.26 -23.68 1.82
CA GLY A 213 14.31 -24.62 2.39
C GLY A 213 13.23 -23.89 3.19
N SER A 214 12.07 -24.52 3.40
CA SER A 214 11.04 -23.98 4.30
C SER A 214 11.41 -24.32 5.74
N ARG A 215 11.68 -23.29 6.55
CA ARG A 215 12.29 -23.39 7.87
C ARG A 215 11.54 -22.47 8.84
N SER A 216 11.18 -22.96 10.02
CA SER A 216 10.47 -22.13 11.01
C SER A 216 10.86 -22.45 12.46
N VAL A 217 10.80 -21.44 13.32
CA VAL A 217 10.88 -21.58 14.79
C VAL A 217 9.55 -21.11 15.38
N THR A 218 8.86 -21.99 16.09
CA THR A 218 7.60 -21.66 16.79
C THR A 218 7.82 -21.63 18.30
N LEU A 219 7.66 -20.46 18.91
CA LEU A 219 7.66 -20.28 20.36
C LEU A 219 6.21 -20.43 20.86
N THR A 220 5.92 -21.53 21.53
CA THR A 220 4.61 -21.85 22.14
C THR A 220 4.60 -21.60 23.64
N GLY A 221 5.77 -21.65 24.29
CA GLY A 221 5.96 -21.30 25.70
C GLY A 221 5.78 -19.80 25.98
N PRO A 222 5.38 -19.41 27.21
CA PRO A 222 5.19 -18.01 27.57
C PRO A 222 6.54 -17.25 27.64
N ILE A 223 6.54 -15.99 27.21
CA ILE A 223 7.72 -15.11 27.22
C ILE A 223 7.51 -14.00 28.25
N SER A 224 8.44 -13.85 29.20
CA SER A 224 8.40 -12.88 30.29
C SER A 224 9.50 -11.83 30.14
N LEU A 225 9.11 -10.59 29.89
CA LEU A 225 10.01 -9.46 29.66
C LEU A 225 10.23 -8.68 30.99
N LEU A 226 11.42 -8.81 31.57
CA LEU A 226 11.90 -7.95 32.67
C LEU A 226 12.63 -6.71 32.13
N THR A 227 13.09 -6.78 30.88
CA THR A 227 13.65 -5.71 30.04
C THR A 227 13.03 -5.79 28.64
N ASP A 228 13.31 -4.84 27.74
CA ASP A 228 12.85 -4.94 26.35
C ASP A 228 13.35 -6.26 25.70
N GLY A 229 12.50 -6.86 24.86
CA GLY A 229 12.80 -8.12 24.18
C GLY A 229 13.06 -7.91 22.69
N ARG A 230 13.95 -8.71 22.10
CA ARG A 230 14.22 -8.72 20.66
C ARG A 230 13.85 -10.07 20.04
N LEU A 231 13.07 -10.05 18.97
CA LEU A 231 12.65 -11.21 18.19
C LEU A 231 13.07 -10.97 16.74
N TYR A 232 14.10 -11.68 16.27
CA TYR A 232 14.70 -11.47 14.95
C TYR A 232 14.48 -12.73 14.09
N GLY A 233 13.74 -12.59 12.98
CA GLY A 233 13.28 -13.67 12.12
C GLY A 233 13.88 -13.65 10.73
N GLY A 234 15.20 -13.83 10.63
CA GLY A 234 15.96 -13.94 9.36
C GLY A 234 15.71 -12.81 8.34
N THR A 235 15.94 -13.11 7.07
CA THR A 235 15.56 -12.21 5.96
C THR A 235 14.07 -12.34 5.67
N ILE A 236 13.39 -11.23 5.36
CA ILE A 236 12.00 -11.21 4.89
C ILE A 236 11.90 -12.09 3.63
N ASN A 237 10.85 -12.92 3.55
CA ASN A 237 10.73 -13.96 2.51
C ASN A 237 9.31 -14.00 1.95
N ASP A 238 9.17 -13.65 0.68
CA ASP A 238 7.87 -13.54 0.00
C ASP A 238 7.13 -14.87 -0.20
N SER A 239 7.72 -16.01 0.22
CA SER A 239 7.00 -17.28 0.35
C SER A 239 6.01 -17.34 1.52
N GLY A 240 5.80 -16.24 2.25
CA GLY A 240 4.70 -16.05 3.20
C GLY A 240 4.78 -16.88 4.49
N THR A 241 5.92 -17.55 4.73
CA THR A 241 6.18 -18.36 5.92
C THR A 241 7.13 -17.63 6.86
N ALA A 242 6.60 -17.03 7.93
CA ALA A 242 7.40 -16.36 8.95
C ALA A 242 8.44 -17.31 9.56
N LEU A 243 9.71 -16.90 9.54
CA LEU A 243 10.83 -17.71 10.01
C LEU A 243 10.83 -17.88 11.53
N LEU A 244 10.24 -16.92 12.25
CA LEU A 244 10.00 -16.96 13.69
C LEU A 244 8.52 -16.66 14.00
N ALA A 245 7.84 -17.53 14.74
CA ALA A 245 6.45 -17.38 15.15
C ALA A 245 6.31 -17.46 16.68
N ALA A 246 5.87 -16.39 17.33
CA ALA A 246 5.54 -16.37 18.76
C ALA A 246 4.02 -16.49 18.99
N SER A 247 3.62 -17.70 19.39
CA SER A 247 2.23 -18.06 19.71
C SER A 247 1.96 -18.14 21.22
N GLY A 248 3.01 -18.36 22.03
CA GLY A 248 2.95 -18.21 23.48
C GLY A 248 2.72 -16.75 23.89
N VAL A 249 2.14 -16.55 25.08
CA VAL A 249 1.85 -15.20 25.60
C VAL A 249 3.14 -14.49 25.98
N ILE A 250 3.41 -13.36 25.34
CA ILE A 250 4.45 -12.40 25.71
C ILE A 250 3.88 -11.43 26.76
N SER A 251 4.60 -11.23 27.87
CA SER A 251 4.17 -10.40 29.01
C SER A 251 5.31 -9.50 29.49
N GLY A 252 4.99 -8.33 30.05
CA GLY A 252 6.00 -7.39 30.57
C GLY A 252 5.52 -5.95 30.70
N VAL A 253 5.54 -5.40 31.91
CA VAL A 253 5.07 -4.03 32.16
C VAL A 253 6.08 -3.02 31.66
N GLY A 254 5.65 -2.16 30.74
CA GLY A 254 6.46 -1.09 30.14
C GLY A 254 7.66 -1.60 29.32
N ARG A 255 7.58 -2.83 28.78
CA ARG A 255 8.63 -3.46 27.97
C ARG A 255 8.22 -3.52 26.51
N ASN A 256 9.12 -3.08 25.65
CA ASN A 256 8.93 -3.12 24.21
C ASN A 256 9.27 -4.51 23.65
N VAL A 257 8.60 -4.89 22.56
CA VAL A 257 8.98 -6.02 21.71
C VAL A 257 9.54 -5.46 20.42
N LYS A 258 10.83 -5.69 20.19
CA LYS A 258 11.56 -5.23 19.00
C LYS A 258 11.68 -6.36 17.98
N ILE A 259 11.43 -6.06 16.72
CA ILE A 259 11.34 -7.01 15.61
C ILE A 259 12.29 -6.58 14.48
N GLY A 260 13.07 -7.52 13.98
CA GLY A 260 13.81 -7.42 12.72
C GLY A 260 13.53 -8.66 11.87
N GLY A 261 13.46 -8.53 10.55
CA GLY A 261 13.07 -9.63 9.67
C GLY A 261 11.59 -9.99 9.83
N GLU A 262 11.19 -11.19 9.41
CA GLU A 262 9.79 -11.61 9.47
C GLU A 262 9.44 -12.39 10.74
N VAL A 263 8.60 -11.81 11.60
CA VAL A 263 8.14 -12.41 12.85
C VAL A 263 6.61 -12.46 12.91
N ALA A 264 6.03 -13.63 13.10
CA ALA A 264 4.60 -13.77 13.35
C ALA A 264 4.27 -13.68 14.85
N LEU A 265 3.29 -12.84 15.23
CA LEU A 265 2.75 -12.79 16.59
C LEU A 265 1.28 -13.24 16.59
N SER A 266 0.97 -14.28 17.36
CA SER A 266 -0.39 -14.83 17.49
C SER A 266 -0.86 -15.06 18.94
N GLY A 267 0.04 -14.93 19.91
CA GLY A 267 -0.31 -14.97 21.34
C GLY A 267 -1.21 -13.81 21.77
N ALA A 268 -2.06 -14.04 22.78
CA ALA A 268 -2.83 -13.00 23.44
C ALA A 268 -1.93 -12.19 24.39
N ASN A 269 -1.02 -11.41 23.81
CA ASN A 269 0.10 -10.79 24.51
C ASN A 269 -0.35 -9.67 25.46
N THR A 270 0.32 -9.57 26.60
CA THR A 270 -0.02 -8.68 27.74
C THR A 270 1.10 -7.73 28.14
N PHE A 271 2.20 -7.68 27.37
CA PHE A 271 3.21 -6.63 27.54
C PHE A 271 2.61 -5.24 27.26
N THR A 272 3.12 -4.20 27.92
CA THR A 272 2.53 -2.84 27.84
C THR A 272 3.46 -1.77 27.27
N GLY A 273 4.63 -2.14 26.72
CA GLY A 273 5.40 -1.27 25.82
C GLY A 273 4.94 -1.37 24.37
N LYS A 274 5.65 -0.72 23.46
CA LYS A 274 5.38 -0.75 22.01
C LYS A 274 5.80 -2.09 21.39
N VAL A 275 5.23 -2.41 20.24
CA VAL A 275 5.91 -3.22 19.22
C VAL A 275 6.72 -2.26 18.34
N ILE A 276 8.00 -2.56 18.10
CA ILE A 276 8.87 -1.79 17.21
C ILE A 276 9.35 -2.73 16.12
N VAL A 277 9.06 -2.42 14.86
CA VAL A 277 9.42 -3.21 13.68
C VAL A 277 10.53 -2.48 12.93
N GLY A 278 11.57 -3.18 12.47
CA GLY A 278 12.75 -2.54 11.85
C GLY A 278 13.94 -2.33 12.80
N ASP A 279 14.15 -3.22 13.79
CA ASP A 279 15.25 -3.11 14.75
C ASP A 279 16.58 -3.65 14.21
N GLY A 280 17.36 -2.77 13.58
CA GLY A 280 18.72 -3.02 13.09
C GLY A 280 18.80 -3.56 11.66
N PHE A 281 17.65 -3.87 11.07
CA PHE A 281 17.41 -4.24 9.67
C PHE A 281 15.89 -4.18 9.44
N ASP A 282 15.46 -4.11 8.19
CA ASP A 282 14.05 -4.02 7.83
C ASP A 282 13.23 -5.15 8.46
N GLY A 283 12.01 -4.84 8.90
CA GLY A 283 11.17 -5.77 9.65
C GLY A 283 9.77 -5.91 9.09
N ARG A 284 9.20 -7.11 9.27
CA ARG A 284 7.79 -7.41 9.03
C ARG A 284 7.21 -8.14 10.23
N VAL A 285 6.12 -7.63 10.80
CA VAL A 285 5.33 -8.36 11.81
C VAL A 285 4.04 -8.90 11.22
N LYS A 286 3.86 -10.23 11.27
CA LYS A 286 2.68 -10.92 10.71
C LYS A 286 1.65 -11.18 11.82
N VAL A 287 0.43 -10.65 11.69
CA VAL A 287 -0.61 -10.76 12.75
C VAL A 287 -2.01 -11.05 12.21
N ALA A 288 -2.70 -12.01 12.83
CA ALA A 288 -4.11 -12.33 12.52
C ALA A 288 -5.12 -11.45 13.27
N THR A 289 -4.66 -10.70 14.29
CA THR A 289 -5.49 -9.81 15.13
C THR A 289 -4.76 -8.50 15.35
N PHE A 290 -5.34 -7.40 14.87
CA PHE A 290 -4.81 -6.04 15.08
C PHE A 290 -5.53 -5.42 16.29
N ASN A 291 -5.15 -5.83 17.51
CA ASN A 291 -5.88 -5.43 18.72
C ASN A 291 -5.79 -3.91 19.01
N ASN A 292 -6.87 -3.37 19.59
CA ASN A 292 -6.95 -2.00 20.11
C ASN A 292 -5.82 -1.70 21.11
N GLU A 293 -5.58 -0.41 21.37
CA GLU A 293 -4.72 0.02 22.48
C GLU A 293 -5.24 -0.47 23.82
N LEU A 294 -4.32 -0.76 24.74
CA LEU A 294 -4.60 -1.21 26.10
C LEU A 294 -5.37 -2.55 26.22
N ALA A 295 -5.79 -3.14 25.11
CA ALA A 295 -6.36 -4.48 25.01
C ALA A 295 -5.27 -5.50 24.68
N ALA A 296 -5.24 -6.63 25.39
CA ALA A 296 -4.34 -7.74 25.07
C ALA A 296 -4.66 -8.36 23.69
N GLY A 297 -3.64 -8.84 22.99
CA GLY A 297 -3.73 -9.41 21.65
C GLY A 297 -2.34 -9.55 21.01
N SER A 298 -2.26 -9.84 19.71
CA SER A 298 -0.99 -10.09 19.02
C SER A 298 0.06 -9.00 19.23
N LEU A 299 -0.36 -7.73 19.21
CA LEU A 299 0.51 -6.54 19.36
C LEU A 299 0.69 -6.08 20.82
N GLY A 300 0.26 -6.90 21.80
CA GLY A 300 0.37 -6.58 23.22
C GLY A 300 -0.69 -5.59 23.73
N ALA A 301 -0.74 -5.42 25.05
CA ALA A 301 -1.62 -4.48 25.74
C ALA A 301 -1.00 -3.08 25.89
N GLY A 302 0.08 -2.75 25.16
CA GLY A 302 0.67 -1.43 25.12
C GLY A 302 -0.11 -0.45 24.23
N SER A 303 0.26 0.82 24.30
CA SER A 303 -0.11 1.86 23.34
C SER A 303 0.89 1.91 22.18
N GLY A 304 0.40 2.11 20.95
CA GLY A 304 1.25 2.29 19.78
C GLY A 304 1.90 1.03 19.19
N LEU A 305 2.40 1.24 17.98
CA LEU A 305 3.17 0.35 17.12
C LEU A 305 4.12 1.26 16.33
N GLU A 306 5.40 0.91 16.26
CA GLU A 306 6.45 1.70 15.61
C GLU A 306 6.96 0.94 14.39
N LEU A 307 7.00 1.61 13.23
CA LEU A 307 7.36 1.04 11.93
C LEU A 307 8.62 1.70 11.38
N GLY A 308 9.68 0.90 11.30
CA GLY A 308 11.03 1.33 10.96
C GLY A 308 11.77 1.99 12.13
N GLN A 309 13.03 2.35 11.90
CA GLN A 309 13.88 3.15 12.81
C GLN A 309 14.88 4.00 12.01
N ASP A 310 14.90 5.31 12.27
CA ASP A 310 15.92 6.27 11.83
C ASP A 310 17.02 6.38 12.90
N LEU A 311 18.20 5.82 12.60
CA LEU A 311 19.40 5.95 13.43
C LEU A 311 20.38 7.00 12.88
N GLY A 312 19.93 7.82 11.93
CA GLY A 312 20.68 8.84 11.22
C GLY A 312 21.16 8.41 9.83
N PRO A 313 21.94 9.28 9.14
CA PRO A 313 22.28 9.13 7.73
C PRO A 313 22.93 7.79 7.38
N GLY A 314 22.25 7.01 6.52
CA GLY A 314 22.73 5.70 6.05
C GLY A 314 22.42 4.52 6.98
N SER A 315 21.63 4.72 8.04
CA SER A 315 21.16 3.67 8.95
C SER A 315 19.68 3.88 9.29
N VAL A 316 18.85 3.91 8.24
CA VAL A 316 17.39 3.88 8.35
C VAL A 316 16.91 2.50 7.94
N TYR A 317 15.96 1.95 8.69
CA TYR A 317 15.32 0.67 8.43
C TYR A 317 13.82 0.85 8.36
N ASP A 318 13.15 0.11 7.48
CA ASP A 318 11.71 0.22 7.26
C ASP A 318 10.93 -0.88 8.01
N GLY A 319 9.62 -0.70 8.17
CA GLY A 319 8.79 -1.57 8.99
C GLY A 319 7.40 -1.83 8.41
N GLU A 320 7.04 -3.11 8.26
CA GLU A 320 5.74 -3.54 7.77
C GLU A 320 4.92 -4.27 8.86
N VAL A 321 3.60 -4.03 8.89
CA VAL A 321 2.65 -5.01 9.47
C VAL A 321 1.90 -5.72 8.38
N LEU A 322 2.06 -7.04 8.29
CA LEU A 322 1.26 -7.88 7.42
C LEU A 322 0.05 -8.44 8.21
N TYR A 323 -1.13 -7.87 7.97
CA TYR A 323 -2.37 -8.28 8.60
C TYR A 323 -3.04 -9.43 7.84
N THR A 324 -3.31 -10.52 8.56
CA THR A 324 -3.72 -11.82 7.99
C THR A 324 -5.10 -12.29 8.47
N GLY A 325 -5.79 -11.47 9.27
CA GLY A 325 -7.11 -11.78 9.79
C GLY A 325 -8.25 -11.49 8.80
N GLY A 326 -9.48 -11.53 9.32
CA GLY A 326 -10.70 -11.13 8.60
C GLY A 326 -10.98 -9.63 8.71
N THR A 327 -12.24 -9.21 8.63
CA THR A 327 -12.62 -7.81 8.91
C THR A 327 -12.31 -7.42 10.35
N ASN A 328 -11.61 -6.30 10.56
CA ASN A 328 -11.24 -5.80 11.88
C ASN A 328 -11.19 -4.27 11.93
N THR A 329 -11.42 -3.70 13.12
CA THR A 329 -11.29 -2.26 13.39
C THR A 329 -10.40 -2.08 14.61
N SER A 330 -9.41 -1.19 14.52
CA SER A 330 -8.49 -0.89 15.62
C SER A 330 -8.26 0.60 15.81
N ASN A 331 -8.23 1.02 17.07
CA ASN A 331 -7.80 2.36 17.49
C ASN A 331 -6.30 2.49 17.77
N ARG A 332 -5.51 1.43 17.52
CA ARG A 332 -4.08 1.42 17.79
C ARG A 332 -3.33 2.46 16.95
N THR A 333 -2.59 3.33 17.63
CA THR A 333 -1.73 4.32 16.98
C THR A 333 -0.55 3.66 16.26
N ILE A 334 -0.10 4.28 15.18
CA ILE A 334 1.08 3.87 14.42
C ILE A 334 2.05 5.07 14.37
N GLN A 335 3.34 4.78 14.50
CA GLN A 335 4.42 5.75 14.41
C GLN A 335 5.44 5.26 13.39
N ILE A 336 5.58 5.98 12.28
CA ILE A 336 6.56 5.72 11.23
C ILE A 336 7.87 6.36 11.66
N SER A 337 8.90 5.55 11.85
CA SER A 337 10.25 6.00 12.21
C SER A 337 11.31 5.57 11.19
N GLY A 338 10.98 4.69 10.23
CA GLY A 338 11.80 4.41 9.04
C GLY A 338 11.61 5.46 7.95
N ASN A 339 12.12 5.23 6.74
CA ASN A 339 11.74 6.04 5.58
C ASN A 339 10.27 5.76 5.21
N THR A 340 9.88 4.49 5.23
CA THR A 340 8.54 4.03 4.86
C THR A 340 7.95 3.11 5.94
N GLY A 341 6.70 3.37 6.32
CA GLY A 341 5.91 2.52 7.22
C GLY A 341 4.78 1.83 6.46
N SER A 342 4.87 0.50 6.31
CA SER A 342 3.95 -0.26 5.44
C SER A 342 2.87 -1.01 6.24
N VAL A 343 1.64 -1.02 5.74
CA VAL A 343 0.53 -1.81 6.29
C VAL A 343 -0.09 -2.68 5.20
N GLY A 344 0.19 -3.98 5.29
CA GLY A 344 -0.32 -5.00 4.39
C GLY A 344 -1.62 -5.61 4.87
N VAL A 345 -2.55 -5.84 3.94
CA VAL A 345 -3.75 -6.67 4.18
C VAL A 345 -3.69 -7.88 3.24
N GLU A 346 -3.23 -9.02 3.77
CA GLU A 346 -2.86 -10.22 2.99
C GLU A 346 -4.05 -10.87 2.26
N ASN A 347 -5.24 -10.81 2.86
CA ASN A 347 -6.45 -11.44 2.31
C ASN A 347 -7.29 -10.42 1.53
N SER A 348 -7.52 -10.65 0.23
CA SER A 348 -8.34 -9.78 -0.63
C SER A 348 -9.76 -9.52 -0.12
N ALA A 349 -10.37 -10.52 0.53
CA ALA A 349 -11.71 -10.40 1.12
C ALA A 349 -11.76 -9.69 2.50
N SER A 350 -10.61 -9.26 3.05
CA SER A 350 -10.53 -8.67 4.38
C SER A 350 -10.44 -7.15 4.36
N THR A 351 -10.97 -6.53 5.40
CA THR A 351 -10.95 -5.08 5.60
C THR A 351 -10.38 -4.76 6.96
N LEU A 352 -9.23 -4.08 7.00
CA LEU A 352 -8.68 -3.50 8.22
C LEU A 352 -9.08 -2.02 8.28
N THR A 353 -9.75 -1.60 9.35
CA THR A 353 -10.05 -0.18 9.60
C THR A 353 -9.19 0.35 10.73
N LEU A 354 -8.35 1.34 10.43
CA LEU A 354 -7.54 2.04 11.42
C LEU A 354 -8.21 3.37 11.78
N THR A 355 -8.59 3.49 13.05
CA THR A 355 -9.13 4.72 13.65
C THR A 355 -8.13 5.41 14.57
N GLY A 356 -6.99 4.78 14.85
CA GLY A 356 -5.86 5.38 15.55
C GLY A 356 -5.08 6.33 14.63
N VAL A 357 -4.40 7.30 15.23
CA VAL A 357 -3.51 8.21 14.50
C VAL A 357 -2.30 7.44 13.98
N ILE A 358 -2.03 7.57 12.69
CA ILE A 358 -0.73 7.30 12.06
C ILE A 358 0.06 8.61 12.07
N SER A 359 1.26 8.57 12.61
CA SER A 359 2.15 9.72 12.81
C SER A 359 3.57 9.35 12.39
N SER A 360 4.47 10.33 12.25
CA SER A 360 5.90 10.05 12.04
C SER A 360 6.78 10.50 13.21
N SER A 361 7.98 9.93 13.31
CA SER A 361 9.06 10.41 14.16
C SER A 361 10.42 9.92 13.67
N GLY A 362 11.04 10.70 12.81
CA GLY A 362 12.48 10.63 12.57
C GLY A 362 13.13 12.00 12.69
N SER A 363 14.40 12.03 12.32
CA SER A 363 15.27 13.21 12.34
C SER A 363 15.77 13.60 10.95
N THR A 364 15.63 12.72 9.97
CA THR A 364 16.05 12.94 8.58
C THR A 364 14.97 12.50 7.59
N GLY A 365 14.67 13.36 6.62
CA GLY A 365 13.72 13.06 5.55
C GLY A 365 12.27 13.39 5.90
N LEU A 366 11.37 12.98 5.00
CA LEU A 366 9.96 12.81 5.27
C LEU A 366 9.71 11.30 5.50
N HIS A 367 8.56 10.95 6.09
CA HIS A 367 8.25 9.57 6.47
C HIS A 367 6.97 9.09 5.77
N ASP A 368 7.14 8.23 4.78
CA ASP A 368 6.12 7.80 3.85
C ASP A 368 5.26 6.67 4.43
N PHE A 369 4.00 6.58 3.97
CA PHE A 369 3.08 5.51 4.33
C PHE A 369 2.76 4.61 3.13
N GLU A 370 2.85 3.29 3.28
CA GLU A 370 2.56 2.35 2.19
C GLU A 370 1.42 1.38 2.52
N LYS A 371 0.52 1.17 1.56
CA LYS A 371 -0.53 0.15 1.59
C LYS A 371 -0.18 -1.03 0.66
N THR A 372 0.25 -2.15 1.26
CA THR A 372 0.56 -3.42 0.58
C THR A 372 -0.60 -4.45 0.71
N GLY A 373 -0.46 -5.59 0.02
CA GLY A 373 -1.40 -6.73 0.04
C GLY A 373 -2.78 -6.47 -0.61
N PRO A 374 -3.47 -7.50 -1.13
CA PRO A 374 -4.66 -7.32 -1.97
C PRO A 374 -5.96 -6.93 -1.23
N GLY A 375 -5.95 -6.93 0.10
CA GLY A 375 -7.13 -6.56 0.90
C GLY A 375 -7.38 -5.06 1.00
N THR A 376 -8.45 -4.70 1.71
CA THR A 376 -8.86 -3.31 1.95
C THR A 376 -8.27 -2.74 3.24
N LEU A 377 -7.62 -1.58 3.16
CA LEU A 377 -7.30 -0.74 4.30
C LEU A 377 -8.20 0.49 4.32
N VAL A 378 -8.77 0.82 5.47
CA VAL A 378 -9.61 2.00 5.69
C VAL A 378 -8.96 2.90 6.72
N LEU A 379 -8.53 4.10 6.32
CA LEU A 379 -7.91 5.08 7.21
C LEU A 379 -8.95 6.10 7.68
N THR A 380 -9.13 6.20 9.00
CA THR A 380 -10.15 7.06 9.64
C THR A 380 -9.64 7.85 10.84
N GLY A 381 -8.37 7.69 11.23
CA GLY A 381 -7.70 8.60 12.16
C GLY A 381 -7.37 9.95 11.50
N ASP A 382 -7.26 11.01 12.29
CA ASP A 382 -6.64 12.26 11.87
C ASP A 382 -5.12 12.04 11.86
N ASN A 383 -4.55 11.68 10.71
CA ASN A 383 -3.16 11.25 10.59
C ASN A 383 -2.22 12.46 10.45
N THR A 384 -0.97 12.29 10.90
CA THR A 384 0.03 13.37 10.99
C THR A 384 1.45 12.89 10.62
N PHE A 385 1.57 11.85 9.79
CA PHE A 385 2.82 11.56 9.09
C PHE A 385 3.05 12.62 8.00
N ASP A 386 4.29 12.77 7.56
CA ASP A 386 4.79 13.93 6.82
C ASP A 386 5.40 13.61 5.44
N GLY A 387 5.51 12.33 5.09
CA GLY A 387 5.85 11.87 3.74
C GLY A 387 4.65 11.49 2.88
N ASP A 388 4.96 10.90 1.74
CA ASP A 388 4.00 10.56 0.70
C ASP A 388 3.16 9.33 1.08
N THR A 389 2.10 9.06 0.31
CA THR A 389 1.34 7.81 0.43
C THR A 389 1.49 6.97 -0.82
N TYR A 390 1.85 5.69 -0.65
CA TYR A 390 1.96 4.71 -1.73
C TYR A 390 0.86 3.65 -1.62
N LEU A 391 0.07 3.46 -2.68
CA LEU A 391 -0.88 2.35 -2.82
C LEU A 391 -0.30 1.31 -3.79
N THR A 392 0.45 0.34 -3.27
CA THR A 392 1.11 -0.70 -4.07
C THR A 392 0.24 -1.92 -4.34
N ASN A 393 -0.80 -2.19 -3.53
CA ASN A 393 -1.72 -3.30 -3.80
C ASN A 393 -3.11 -3.10 -3.15
N GLY A 394 -4.16 -3.63 -3.79
CA GLY A 394 -5.51 -3.74 -3.24
C GLY A 394 -6.25 -2.41 -3.11
N THR A 395 -7.03 -2.27 -2.03
CA THR A 395 -7.90 -1.09 -1.83
C THR A 395 -7.44 -0.23 -0.66
N LEU A 396 -7.35 1.09 -0.87
CA LEU A 396 -7.23 2.11 0.17
C LEU A 396 -8.50 2.97 0.21
N ILE A 397 -9.12 3.06 1.38
CA ILE A 397 -10.32 3.88 1.59
C ILE A 397 -10.00 5.05 2.53
N ILE A 398 -10.08 6.26 2.00
CA ILE A 398 -9.86 7.52 2.69
C ILE A 398 -11.15 7.89 3.44
N GLY A 399 -11.09 7.88 4.77
CA GLY A 399 -12.26 8.00 5.64
C GLY A 399 -12.51 9.38 6.25
N ASN A 400 -11.56 10.30 6.16
CA ASN A 400 -11.66 11.72 6.53
C ASN A 400 -10.60 12.52 5.74
N ASN A 401 -10.64 13.86 5.80
CA ASN A 401 -9.75 14.74 5.01
C ASN A 401 -8.28 14.70 5.44
N ASN A 402 -7.98 14.34 6.69
CA ASN A 402 -6.64 14.25 7.26
C ASN A 402 -6.09 12.80 7.25
N ALA A 403 -6.76 11.87 6.56
CA ALA A 403 -6.42 10.45 6.66
C ALA A 403 -5.07 10.08 6.00
N LEU A 404 -4.47 10.99 5.22
CA LEU A 404 -3.16 10.84 4.57
C LEU A 404 -2.08 11.82 5.07
N GLY A 405 -2.14 12.23 6.34
CA GLY A 405 -1.05 13.01 6.96
C GLY A 405 -1.13 14.52 6.74
N ILE A 406 0.00 15.21 6.94
CA ILE A 406 0.07 16.68 6.86
C ILE A 406 0.49 17.17 5.46
N ALA A 407 -0.37 18.00 4.86
CA ALA A 407 -0.16 18.49 3.50
C ALA A 407 0.74 19.73 3.41
N SER A 408 2.06 19.55 3.30
CA SER A 408 2.95 20.58 2.75
C SER A 408 3.08 20.48 1.23
N GLU A 409 3.48 19.33 0.68
CA GLU A 409 3.37 18.96 -0.76
C GLU A 409 3.29 17.41 -0.94
N PRO A 410 2.42 16.65 -0.22
CA PRO A 410 2.42 15.19 -0.28
C PRO A 410 1.75 14.66 -1.56
N GLU A 411 2.43 13.70 -2.17
CA GLU A 411 1.96 12.92 -3.30
C GLU A 411 1.26 11.64 -2.82
N LEU A 412 0.22 11.24 -3.55
CA LEU A 412 -0.40 9.92 -3.44
C LEU A 412 -0.14 9.14 -4.73
N GLU A 413 0.86 8.27 -4.73
CA GLU A 413 1.15 7.38 -5.85
C GLU A 413 0.23 6.14 -5.77
N VAL A 414 -0.49 5.87 -6.86
CA VAL A 414 -1.35 4.70 -7.03
C VAL A 414 -0.71 3.76 -8.05
N GLY A 415 -0.20 2.63 -7.55
CA GLY A 415 0.84 1.85 -8.22
C GLY A 415 2.22 2.40 -7.88
N THR A 416 3.30 1.67 -8.21
CA THR A 416 4.66 2.23 -8.09
C THR A 416 5.62 1.72 -9.16
N SER A 417 6.66 2.51 -9.43
CA SER A 417 7.85 2.05 -10.16
C SER A 417 8.67 0.94 -9.48
N ARG A 418 8.40 0.62 -8.20
CA ARG A 418 9.30 -0.15 -7.32
C ARG A 418 9.01 -1.66 -7.30
N THR A 419 7.78 -2.07 -7.63
CA THR A 419 7.37 -3.48 -7.72
C THR A 419 6.29 -3.67 -8.76
N SER A 420 6.44 -4.66 -9.66
CA SER A 420 5.36 -5.04 -10.60
C SER A 420 4.31 -5.89 -9.89
N TYR A 421 3.14 -5.32 -9.58
CA TYR A 421 1.97 -6.07 -9.12
C TYR A 421 0.88 -6.08 -10.21
N ASN A 422 0.46 -7.27 -10.61
CA ASN A 422 -0.58 -7.46 -11.64
C ASN A 422 -2.00 -7.34 -11.06
N ASP A 423 -2.16 -6.60 -9.96
CA ASP A 423 -3.34 -6.61 -9.10
C ASP A 423 -4.22 -5.37 -9.32
N ASP A 424 -5.52 -5.50 -9.03
CA ASP A 424 -6.47 -4.40 -9.10
C ASP A 424 -6.21 -3.39 -7.95
N LEU A 425 -5.94 -2.14 -8.31
CA LEU A 425 -5.72 -1.03 -7.38
C LEU A 425 -7.00 -0.22 -7.21
N SER A 426 -7.33 0.19 -6.00
CA SER A 426 -8.54 0.98 -5.74
C SER A 426 -8.34 2.04 -4.67
N LEU A 427 -8.38 3.31 -5.07
CA LEU A 427 -8.42 4.47 -4.19
C LEU A 427 -9.86 4.99 -4.07
N LEU A 428 -10.45 4.87 -2.89
CA LEU A 428 -11.85 5.25 -2.66
C LEU A 428 -11.98 6.32 -1.57
N LEU A 429 -12.78 7.36 -1.83
CA LEU A 429 -13.09 8.41 -0.84
C LEU A 429 -14.45 8.13 -0.19
N LYS A 430 -14.59 8.28 1.14
CA LYS A 430 -15.89 8.20 1.81
C LYS A 430 -16.76 9.44 1.57
N ASP A 431 -18.06 9.28 1.82
CA ASP A 431 -19.03 10.39 1.85
C ASP A 431 -18.54 11.56 2.72
N GLY A 432 -18.48 12.75 2.12
CA GLY A 432 -18.05 14.00 2.75
C GLY A 432 -16.54 14.26 2.74
N VAL A 433 -15.73 13.36 2.18
CA VAL A 433 -14.27 13.52 2.12
C VAL A 433 -13.86 14.46 0.99
N THR A 434 -12.99 15.42 1.32
CA THR A 434 -12.23 16.24 0.39
C THR A 434 -10.75 15.86 0.55
N LEU A 435 -10.18 15.17 -0.44
CA LEU A 435 -8.77 14.80 -0.46
C LEU A 435 -7.94 15.96 -1.03
N MET A 436 -7.04 16.52 -0.22
CA MET A 436 -6.17 17.65 -0.56
C MET A 436 -4.75 17.20 -0.91
N HIS A 437 -4.66 16.14 -1.72
CA HIS A 437 -3.41 15.51 -2.15
C HIS A 437 -3.40 15.41 -3.66
N TYR A 438 -2.25 15.68 -4.26
CA TYR A 438 -1.98 15.35 -5.66
C TYR A 438 -1.99 13.82 -5.82
N VAL A 439 -2.56 13.32 -6.92
CA VAL A 439 -2.66 11.88 -7.17
C VAL A 439 -1.98 11.55 -8.50
N ASP A 440 -0.86 10.82 -8.45
CA ASP A 440 -0.28 10.18 -9.64
C ASP A 440 -0.72 8.71 -9.69
N VAL A 441 -1.36 8.32 -10.78
CA VAL A 441 -1.59 6.92 -11.10
C VAL A 441 -0.47 6.43 -12.02
N TYR A 442 0.57 5.87 -11.40
CA TYR A 442 1.79 5.43 -12.08
C TYR A 442 1.53 4.30 -13.09
N ASN A 443 2.30 4.21 -14.18
CA ASN A 443 2.20 3.11 -15.14
C ASN A 443 3.18 1.96 -14.80
N GLU A 444 2.65 0.92 -14.15
CA GLU A 444 3.31 -0.38 -14.11
C GLU A 444 3.08 -1.12 -15.43
N ASN A 445 4.17 -1.59 -16.05
CA ASN A 445 4.20 -2.24 -17.36
C ASN A 445 2.95 -3.11 -17.65
N ASP A 446 2.33 -2.93 -18.82
CA ASP A 446 0.95 -3.28 -19.21
C ASP A 446 0.48 -4.75 -19.00
N ASP A 447 0.50 -5.27 -17.78
CA ASP A 447 0.18 -6.68 -17.46
C ASP A 447 -1.28 -6.93 -17.03
N GLY A 448 -2.14 -5.90 -17.04
CA GLY A 448 -3.61 -6.04 -17.14
C GLY A 448 -4.47 -5.82 -15.89
N GLY A 449 -3.89 -5.40 -14.76
CA GLY A 449 -4.66 -4.97 -13.57
C GLY A 449 -5.42 -3.64 -13.78
N GLN A 450 -6.58 -3.47 -13.15
CA GLN A 450 -7.40 -2.25 -13.25
C GLN A 450 -7.13 -1.29 -12.08
N THR A 451 -6.95 -0.01 -12.38
CA THR A 451 -6.92 1.04 -11.35
C THR A 451 -8.28 1.73 -11.24
N THR A 452 -8.84 1.80 -10.04
CA THR A 452 -10.11 2.48 -9.75
C THR A 452 -9.91 3.70 -8.84
N LEU A 453 -10.43 4.85 -9.26
CA LEU A 453 -10.67 6.03 -8.42
C LEU A 453 -12.18 6.11 -8.14
N GLY A 454 -12.62 6.18 -6.89
CA GLY A 454 -14.05 6.01 -6.60
C GLY A 454 -14.62 6.63 -5.33
N LEU A 455 -15.95 6.60 -5.25
CA LEU A 455 -16.72 6.98 -4.07
C LEU A 455 -17.14 5.73 -3.28
N TYR A 456 -16.75 5.65 -2.01
CA TYR A 456 -17.24 4.68 -1.04
C TYR A 456 -18.43 5.27 -0.25
N GLY A 457 -19.61 5.25 -0.87
CA GLY A 457 -20.84 5.73 -0.27
C GLY A 457 -21.90 6.16 -1.28
N THR A 458 -22.86 6.97 -0.84
CA THR A 458 -23.99 7.46 -1.65
C THR A 458 -24.15 8.98 -1.60
N GLY A 459 -23.22 9.68 -0.97
CA GLY A 459 -23.15 11.14 -0.85
C GLY A 459 -22.20 11.74 -1.89
N SER A 460 -21.37 12.68 -1.47
CA SER A 460 -20.39 13.35 -2.33
C SER A 460 -18.98 13.29 -1.77
N ALA A 461 -17.98 13.09 -2.61
CA ALA A 461 -16.56 13.26 -2.28
C ALA A 461 -15.82 14.02 -3.37
N THR A 462 -14.65 14.57 -3.03
CA THR A 462 -13.87 15.45 -3.91
C THR A 462 -12.39 15.12 -3.86
N PHE A 463 -11.78 14.90 -5.03
CA PHE A 463 -10.35 15.08 -5.26
C PHE A 463 -10.11 16.57 -5.47
N ALA A 464 -9.43 17.23 -4.53
CA ALA A 464 -9.34 18.70 -4.49
C ALA A 464 -8.20 19.27 -5.32
N GLU A 465 -7.11 18.52 -5.46
CA GLU A 465 -5.92 18.87 -6.24
C GLU A 465 -5.93 18.17 -7.61
N GLU A 466 -4.85 18.35 -8.38
CA GLU A 466 -4.67 17.72 -9.69
C GLU A 466 -4.59 16.18 -9.60
N VAL A 467 -5.08 15.51 -10.64
CA VAL A 467 -4.97 14.06 -10.80
C VAL A 467 -4.30 13.75 -12.13
N TYR A 468 -3.21 12.99 -12.06
CA TYR A 468 -2.37 12.61 -13.17
C TYR A 468 -2.48 11.10 -13.42
N ILE A 469 -2.68 10.69 -14.66
CA ILE A 469 -2.89 9.27 -14.99
C ILE A 469 -1.97 8.76 -16.10
N GLN A 470 -1.00 7.94 -15.73
CA GLN A 470 -0.06 7.32 -16.67
C GLN A 470 -0.62 6.04 -17.32
N ARG A 471 -1.72 5.50 -16.79
CA ARG A 471 -2.50 4.38 -17.35
C ARG A 471 -4.00 4.69 -17.31
N SER A 472 -4.82 3.94 -18.05
CA SER A 472 -6.27 4.13 -18.03
C SER A 472 -6.87 3.79 -16.67
N VAL A 473 -7.81 4.62 -16.17
CA VAL A 473 -8.45 4.43 -14.86
C VAL A 473 -9.96 4.27 -14.94
N ILE A 474 -10.52 3.54 -13.99
CA ILE A 474 -11.96 3.43 -13.77
C ILE A 474 -12.40 4.47 -12.74
N VAL A 475 -13.35 5.31 -13.11
CA VAL A 475 -14.04 6.20 -12.18
C VAL A 475 -15.31 5.48 -11.70
N SER A 476 -15.37 5.09 -10.43
CA SER A 476 -16.48 4.29 -9.88
C SER A 476 -17.34 5.10 -8.92
N VAL A 477 -18.62 5.30 -9.26
CA VAL A 477 -19.57 6.08 -8.45
C VAL A 477 -20.90 5.36 -8.30
N GLY A 478 -21.24 4.98 -7.06
CA GLY A 478 -22.48 4.27 -6.72
C GLY A 478 -23.76 5.07 -6.94
N PRO A 479 -24.95 4.42 -6.95
CA PRO A 479 -26.23 5.09 -7.18
C PRO A 479 -26.48 6.24 -6.20
N GLY A 480 -26.88 7.40 -6.72
CA GLY A 480 -27.13 8.62 -5.94
C GLY A 480 -25.87 9.39 -5.53
N GLY A 481 -24.68 8.77 -5.65
CA GLY A 481 -23.42 9.40 -5.28
C GLY A 481 -22.88 10.35 -6.35
N GLN A 482 -22.02 11.30 -5.92
CA GLN A 482 -21.24 12.17 -6.78
C GLN A 482 -19.74 12.13 -6.40
N LEU A 483 -18.87 11.97 -7.39
CA LEU A 483 -17.43 12.14 -7.22
C LEU A 483 -16.97 13.34 -8.06
N THR A 484 -16.27 14.28 -7.42
CA THR A 484 -15.81 15.52 -8.06
C THR A 484 -14.29 15.52 -8.17
N PHE A 485 -13.77 15.78 -9.35
CA PHE A 485 -12.39 16.17 -9.59
C PHE A 485 -12.38 17.69 -9.73
N ASN A 486 -11.76 18.36 -8.77
CA ASN A 486 -11.84 19.81 -8.64
C ASN A 486 -10.87 20.52 -9.58
N GLU A 487 -9.59 20.11 -9.61
CA GLU A 487 -8.58 20.69 -10.52
C GLU A 487 -8.41 19.85 -11.80
N LEU A 488 -7.31 20.09 -12.53
CA LEU A 488 -7.02 19.42 -13.79
C LEU A 488 -6.88 17.91 -13.60
N PHE A 489 -7.51 17.16 -14.49
CA PHE A 489 -7.29 15.73 -14.64
C PHE A 489 -6.59 15.48 -15.98
N SER A 490 -5.38 14.92 -15.97
CA SER A 490 -4.54 14.82 -17.18
C SER A 490 -3.78 13.50 -17.28
N ASP A 491 -3.37 13.13 -18.49
CA ASP A 491 -2.57 11.91 -18.74
C ASP A 491 -1.07 12.17 -18.98
N GLY A 492 -0.66 13.44 -19.07
CA GLY A 492 0.74 13.79 -19.34
C GLY A 492 1.33 13.20 -20.62
N TYR A 493 0.51 12.98 -21.66
CA TYR A 493 0.87 12.24 -22.88
C TYR A 493 1.10 10.72 -22.66
N GLY A 494 0.75 10.17 -21.50
CA GLY A 494 1.03 8.79 -21.07
C GLY A 494 0.11 7.70 -21.63
N GLY A 495 -1.01 8.03 -22.28
CA GLY A 495 -1.95 7.02 -22.82
C GLY A 495 -3.12 6.66 -21.89
N GLY A 496 -3.35 7.44 -20.83
CA GLY A 496 -4.40 7.20 -19.85
C GLY A 496 -5.78 7.68 -20.31
N GLY A 497 -6.76 6.78 -20.40
CA GLY A 497 -8.19 7.09 -20.61
C GLY A 497 -9.04 6.95 -19.34
N ILE A 498 -10.32 7.32 -19.43
CA ILE A 498 -11.29 7.27 -18.32
C ILE A 498 -12.42 6.28 -18.64
N GLY A 499 -12.62 5.28 -17.77
CA GLY A 499 -13.76 4.38 -17.78
C GLY A 499 -14.75 4.68 -16.64
N LYS A 500 -15.92 5.27 -16.89
CA LYS A 500 -16.92 5.59 -15.85
C LYS A 500 -17.88 4.43 -15.60
N THR A 501 -17.93 3.93 -14.36
CA THR A 501 -18.82 2.86 -13.89
C THR A 501 -19.74 3.31 -12.74
N GLY A 502 -20.76 2.48 -12.45
CA GLY A 502 -21.79 2.74 -11.46
C GLY A 502 -22.79 3.84 -11.85
N ALA A 503 -23.99 3.82 -11.26
CA ALA A 503 -25.09 4.72 -11.66
C ALA A 503 -24.98 6.17 -11.15
N GLY A 504 -23.95 6.50 -10.36
CA GLY A 504 -23.70 7.85 -9.85
C GLY A 504 -23.05 8.78 -10.87
N LYS A 505 -22.72 9.99 -10.42
CA LYS A 505 -22.19 11.10 -11.24
C LYS A 505 -20.70 11.32 -10.98
N ALA A 506 -19.90 11.42 -12.04
CA ALA A 506 -18.55 11.98 -11.99
C ALA A 506 -18.58 13.43 -12.52
N VAL A 507 -17.85 14.34 -11.88
CA VAL A 507 -17.77 15.75 -12.27
C VAL A 507 -16.31 16.15 -12.42
N PHE A 508 -15.93 16.71 -13.56
CA PHE A 508 -14.60 17.25 -13.82
C PHE A 508 -14.72 18.77 -13.96
N SER A 509 -14.09 19.52 -13.06
CA SER A 509 -14.45 20.92 -12.82
C SER A 509 -13.55 21.94 -13.51
N GLN A 510 -12.27 21.61 -13.75
CA GLN A 510 -11.28 22.51 -14.37
C GLN A 510 -10.69 21.97 -15.69
N GLY A 511 -11.20 20.85 -16.20
CA GLY A 511 -10.89 20.32 -17.53
C GLY A 511 -10.43 18.87 -17.54
N LEU A 512 -10.18 18.37 -18.75
CA LEU A 512 -9.57 17.06 -19.03
C LEU A 512 -8.45 17.25 -20.06
N ASP A 513 -7.27 16.69 -19.84
CA ASP A 513 -6.20 16.67 -20.83
C ASP A 513 -5.66 15.25 -21.04
N LEU A 514 -6.35 14.46 -21.88
CA LEU A 514 -6.05 13.05 -22.16
C LEU A 514 -5.49 12.92 -23.59
N ARG A 515 -4.17 13.10 -23.73
CA ARG A 515 -3.48 13.21 -25.03
C ARG A 515 -3.09 11.87 -25.66
N GLY A 516 -3.26 10.78 -24.95
CA GLY A 516 -3.22 9.41 -25.48
C GLY A 516 -4.42 8.55 -25.07
N GLY A 517 -5.46 9.12 -24.45
CA GLY A 517 -6.62 8.40 -23.95
C GLY A 517 -7.99 8.99 -24.35
N GLY A 518 -9.04 8.22 -24.08
CA GLY A 518 -10.43 8.53 -24.43
C GLY A 518 -11.39 8.44 -23.23
N ILE A 519 -12.69 8.53 -23.49
CA ILE A 519 -13.74 8.44 -22.45
C ILE A 519 -14.72 7.31 -22.77
N LEU A 520 -14.80 6.32 -21.89
CA LEU A 520 -15.79 5.25 -21.92
C LEU A 520 -16.76 5.39 -20.74
N VAL A 521 -17.98 5.89 -20.98
CA VAL A 521 -19.04 5.92 -19.97
C VAL A 521 -19.86 4.63 -20.04
N GLN A 522 -19.63 3.70 -19.11
CA GLN A 522 -20.37 2.44 -19.04
C GLN A 522 -21.71 2.59 -18.30
N GLN A 523 -21.74 3.39 -17.22
CA GLN A 523 -22.95 3.64 -16.43
C GLN A 523 -22.94 5.03 -15.78
N GLY A 524 -24.13 5.56 -15.49
CA GLY A 524 -24.32 6.82 -14.79
C GLY A 524 -24.02 8.04 -15.65
N GLU A 525 -23.53 9.10 -15.01
CA GLU A 525 -23.25 10.40 -15.64
C GLU A 525 -21.77 10.79 -15.49
N VAL A 526 -21.21 11.38 -16.54
CA VAL A 526 -20.01 12.23 -16.50
C VAL A 526 -20.43 13.65 -16.87
N LEU A 527 -20.08 14.63 -16.03
CA LEU A 527 -20.24 16.06 -16.30
C LEU A 527 -18.87 16.73 -16.43
N LEU A 528 -18.66 17.43 -17.54
CA LEU A 528 -17.48 18.24 -17.85
C LEU A 528 -17.85 19.71 -17.58
N ALA A 529 -17.66 20.17 -16.35
CA ALA A 529 -18.27 21.38 -15.81
C ALA A 529 -17.46 22.67 -16.02
N GLY A 530 -16.18 22.58 -16.38
CA GLY A 530 -15.31 23.74 -16.64
C GLY A 530 -13.99 23.36 -17.30
N GLY A 531 -13.21 24.38 -17.68
CA GLY A 531 -11.86 24.22 -18.24
C GLY A 531 -11.79 24.10 -19.76
N SER A 532 -10.91 23.23 -20.23
CA SER A 532 -10.79 22.76 -21.61
C SER A 532 -10.78 21.23 -21.60
N VAL A 533 -11.28 20.59 -22.65
CA VAL A 533 -11.23 19.13 -22.79
C VAL A 533 -10.47 18.75 -24.04
N ILE A 534 -9.38 18.00 -23.88
CA ILE A 534 -8.52 17.49 -24.94
C ILE A 534 -8.54 15.97 -24.88
N LEU A 535 -8.88 15.32 -26.00
CA LEU A 535 -9.03 13.86 -26.10
C LEU A 535 -8.39 13.33 -27.39
N ALA A 536 -7.52 12.33 -27.28
CA ALA A 536 -6.85 11.70 -28.42
C ALA A 536 -7.42 10.34 -28.85
N ASP A 537 -8.26 9.72 -28.02
CA ASP A 537 -8.82 8.39 -28.26
C ASP A 537 -10.37 8.42 -28.16
N PRO A 538 -11.08 7.31 -28.49
CA PRO A 538 -12.53 7.32 -28.73
C PRO A 538 -13.40 7.79 -27.55
N ILE A 539 -14.59 8.31 -27.88
CA ILE A 539 -15.66 8.60 -26.92
C ILE A 539 -16.75 7.53 -27.08
N ALA A 540 -16.99 6.74 -26.04
CA ALA A 540 -18.02 5.71 -26.03
C ALA A 540 -18.99 5.91 -24.85
N VAL A 541 -20.27 6.14 -25.13
CA VAL A 541 -21.32 6.30 -24.11
C VAL A 541 -22.28 5.11 -24.23
N SER A 542 -22.30 4.26 -23.21
CA SER A 542 -23.08 3.02 -23.20
C SER A 542 -24.58 3.27 -23.02
N SER A 543 -25.39 2.23 -23.21
CA SER A 543 -26.86 2.33 -23.19
C SER A 543 -27.40 2.99 -21.92
N GLY A 544 -28.14 4.09 -22.07
CA GLY A 544 -28.73 4.86 -20.98
C GLY A 544 -27.74 5.70 -20.14
N ALA A 545 -26.45 5.70 -20.48
CA ALA A 545 -25.44 6.52 -19.81
C ALA A 545 -25.39 7.95 -20.37
N ILE A 546 -24.81 8.88 -19.62
CA ILE A 546 -24.76 10.31 -19.95
C ILE A 546 -23.31 10.81 -19.91
N LEU A 547 -22.89 11.49 -20.98
CA LEU A 547 -21.72 12.36 -21.01
C LEU A 547 -22.21 13.78 -21.33
N SER A 548 -22.05 14.71 -20.41
CA SER A 548 -22.54 16.10 -20.51
C SER A 548 -21.43 17.09 -20.17
N GLY A 549 -21.62 18.36 -20.52
CA GLY A 549 -20.71 19.43 -20.13
C GLY A 549 -21.12 20.78 -20.68
N ASP A 550 -20.50 21.82 -20.13
CA ASP A 550 -20.67 23.23 -20.49
C ASP A 550 -19.39 23.79 -21.14
N VAL A 551 -18.53 22.90 -21.65
CA VAL A 551 -17.14 23.16 -22.03
C VAL A 551 -16.88 22.75 -23.47
N PRO A 552 -16.19 23.57 -24.30
CA PRO A 552 -15.76 23.17 -25.63
C PRO A 552 -14.87 21.93 -25.64
N LEU A 553 -15.29 20.87 -26.33
CA LEU A 553 -14.48 19.64 -26.47
C LEU A 553 -13.60 19.69 -27.72
N SER A 554 -12.28 19.68 -27.51
CA SER A 554 -11.29 19.49 -28.58
C SER A 554 -10.90 18.01 -28.68
N HIS A 555 -11.60 17.25 -29.52
CA HIS A 555 -11.20 15.89 -29.85
C HIS A 555 -10.33 15.86 -31.13
N SER A 556 -9.17 15.23 -31.03
CA SER A 556 -8.19 15.09 -32.13
C SER A 556 -7.67 13.66 -32.15
N SER A 557 -8.50 12.73 -32.62
CA SER A 557 -8.07 11.32 -32.75
C SER A 557 -6.88 11.16 -33.68
N THR A 558 -5.89 10.38 -33.23
CA THR A 558 -4.78 9.90 -34.08
C THR A 558 -5.04 8.50 -34.66
N THR A 559 -6.07 7.82 -34.15
CA THR A 559 -6.48 6.45 -34.47
C THR A 559 -7.74 6.50 -35.36
N GLU A 560 -7.54 6.64 -36.68
CA GLU A 560 -8.55 7.02 -37.69
C GLU A 560 -9.80 6.10 -37.83
N THR A 561 -9.96 5.08 -36.99
CA THR A 561 -10.98 4.02 -37.09
C THR A 561 -12.12 4.10 -36.07
N THR A 562 -12.01 4.88 -35.01
CA THR A 562 -13.01 4.94 -33.92
C THR A 562 -13.14 6.35 -33.36
N GLY A 563 -14.35 6.90 -33.38
CA GLY A 563 -14.67 8.26 -32.93
C GLY A 563 -15.67 8.27 -31.77
N VAL A 564 -16.88 8.77 -32.03
CA VAL A 564 -17.99 8.80 -31.06
C VAL A 564 -18.90 7.59 -31.27
N VAL A 565 -19.21 6.85 -30.21
CA VAL A 565 -20.15 5.71 -30.21
C VAL A 565 -21.18 5.89 -29.10
N LEU A 566 -22.46 5.99 -29.45
CA LEU A 566 -23.59 6.16 -28.52
C LEU A 566 -24.51 4.93 -28.53
N GLY A 567 -24.60 4.24 -27.39
CA GLY A 567 -25.52 3.12 -27.16
C GLY A 567 -26.99 3.55 -27.06
N SER A 568 -27.92 2.59 -27.06
CA SER A 568 -29.35 2.90 -27.06
C SER A 568 -29.75 3.70 -25.81
N GLY A 569 -30.42 4.85 -25.99
CA GLY A 569 -30.78 5.74 -24.89
C GLY A 569 -29.61 6.53 -24.27
N ALA A 570 -28.38 6.42 -24.82
CA ALA A 570 -27.24 7.21 -24.36
C ALA A 570 -27.40 8.69 -24.70
N THR A 571 -26.91 9.58 -23.84
CA THR A 571 -26.92 11.03 -24.08
C THR A 571 -25.49 11.57 -24.12
N PHE A 572 -25.17 12.33 -25.17
CA PHE A 572 -23.93 13.09 -25.29
C PHE A 572 -24.25 14.58 -25.48
N SER A 573 -23.78 15.42 -24.57
CA SER A 573 -23.96 16.88 -24.62
C SER A 573 -22.60 17.61 -24.47
N PRO A 574 -21.78 17.67 -25.53
CA PRO A 574 -20.38 18.12 -25.50
C PRO A 574 -20.14 19.64 -25.35
N GLY A 575 -20.94 20.39 -24.60
CA GLY A 575 -20.70 21.82 -24.36
C GLY A 575 -21.74 22.76 -24.93
N ASP A 576 -22.12 23.74 -24.10
CA ASP A 576 -23.08 24.80 -24.39
C ASP A 576 -22.43 26.18 -24.07
N PRO A 577 -21.72 26.83 -25.02
CA PRO A 577 -21.54 26.48 -26.43
C PRO A 577 -20.42 25.46 -26.71
N LEU A 578 -20.58 24.71 -27.80
CA LEU A 578 -19.73 23.57 -28.21
C LEU A 578 -18.30 23.94 -28.63
N GLY A 579 -18.06 25.12 -29.21
CA GLY A 579 -16.84 25.38 -29.96
C GLY A 579 -16.70 24.45 -31.18
N GLN A 580 -15.47 24.06 -31.53
CA GLN A 580 -15.23 23.16 -32.66
C GLN A 580 -15.00 21.74 -32.17
N PHE A 581 -16.01 20.89 -32.31
CA PHE A 581 -15.89 19.45 -32.09
C PHE A 581 -15.60 18.74 -33.40
N SER A 582 -14.60 17.85 -33.42
CA SER A 582 -14.24 17.03 -34.59
C SER A 582 -14.12 15.58 -34.18
N THR A 583 -14.61 14.65 -35.00
CA THR A 583 -14.52 13.21 -34.73
C THR A 583 -14.24 12.41 -36.00
N PRO A 584 -13.41 11.35 -35.94
CA PRO A 584 -13.17 10.50 -37.10
C PRO A 584 -14.39 9.64 -37.48
N ALA A 585 -15.35 9.42 -36.57
CA ALA A 585 -16.60 8.71 -36.84
C ALA A 585 -17.71 9.09 -35.86
N LEU A 586 -18.97 8.86 -36.22
CA LEU A 586 -20.14 8.99 -35.34
C LEU A 586 -21.09 7.79 -35.52
N GLN A 587 -21.25 7.01 -34.47
CA GLN A 587 -22.20 5.90 -34.40
C GLN A 587 -23.24 6.17 -33.32
N MET A 588 -24.52 6.05 -33.66
CA MET A 588 -25.65 6.35 -32.79
C MET A 588 -26.69 5.23 -32.89
N ALA A 589 -26.89 4.50 -31.79
CA ALA A 589 -27.94 3.50 -31.69
C ALA A 589 -29.32 4.15 -31.46
N GLY A 590 -30.40 3.43 -31.79
CA GLY A 590 -31.76 3.95 -31.65
C GLY A 590 -32.07 4.41 -30.21
N GLY A 591 -32.67 5.60 -30.08
CA GLY A 591 -32.97 6.26 -28.81
C GLY A 591 -31.81 7.06 -28.20
N SER A 592 -30.59 7.00 -28.75
CA SER A 592 -29.49 7.88 -28.32
C SER A 592 -29.75 9.34 -28.70
N THR A 593 -29.16 10.27 -27.95
CA THR A 593 -29.25 11.71 -28.19
C THR A 593 -27.86 12.33 -28.21
N LEU A 594 -27.56 13.10 -29.27
CA LEU A 594 -26.44 14.06 -29.30
C LEU A 594 -27.05 15.47 -29.28
N HIS A 595 -26.72 16.26 -28.25
CA HIS A 595 -27.24 17.61 -28.01
C HIS A 595 -26.11 18.63 -27.95
N TRP A 596 -26.29 19.81 -28.53
CA TRP A 596 -25.42 20.96 -28.26
C TRP A 596 -26.12 22.28 -28.56
N GLN A 597 -25.70 23.33 -27.87
CA GLN A 597 -26.16 24.69 -28.08
C GLN A 597 -25.21 25.48 -28.98
N LEU A 598 -25.80 26.30 -29.87
CA LEU A 598 -25.07 27.26 -30.68
C LEU A 598 -24.90 28.58 -29.91
N GLY A 599 -23.65 29.01 -29.76
CA GLY A 599 -23.26 30.25 -29.11
C GLY A 599 -23.57 31.51 -29.92
N ALA A 600 -23.24 32.65 -29.31
CA ALA A 600 -23.55 33.97 -29.87
C ALA A 600 -22.78 34.24 -31.18
N LEU A 601 -23.47 34.85 -32.15
CA LEU A 601 -22.91 35.17 -33.46
C LEU A 601 -22.02 36.43 -33.37
N THR A 602 -20.74 36.21 -33.07
CA THR A 602 -19.77 37.29 -32.83
C THR A 602 -18.99 37.74 -34.07
N SER A 603 -18.95 37.00 -35.18
CA SER A 603 -18.26 37.49 -36.38
C SER A 603 -18.86 37.00 -37.70
N ALA A 604 -18.45 37.63 -38.80
CA ALA A 604 -18.86 37.25 -40.15
C ALA A 604 -17.89 36.26 -40.81
N ASP A 605 -16.78 35.90 -40.16
CA ASP A 605 -15.82 34.92 -40.66
C ASP A 605 -16.14 33.53 -40.09
N SER A 606 -16.29 32.55 -40.98
CA SER A 606 -16.73 31.18 -40.68
C SER A 606 -15.73 30.32 -39.89
N ALA A 607 -14.58 30.88 -39.50
CA ALA A 607 -13.46 30.16 -38.90
C ALA A 607 -13.55 29.98 -37.37
N GLN A 608 -14.47 30.67 -36.68
CA GLN A 608 -14.55 30.73 -35.22
C GLN A 608 -15.98 30.51 -34.69
N TRP A 609 -16.68 29.49 -35.22
CA TRP A 609 -18.10 29.26 -34.93
C TRP A 609 -18.34 27.76 -34.56
N ASP A 610 -19.45 27.47 -33.86
CA ASP A 610 -19.67 26.20 -33.14
C ASP A 610 -20.08 25.01 -34.02
N ARG A 611 -19.11 24.23 -34.51
CA ARG A 611 -19.34 23.15 -35.49
C ARG A 611 -19.06 21.76 -34.95
N VAL A 612 -19.84 20.80 -35.46
CA VAL A 612 -19.49 19.36 -35.44
C VAL A 612 -18.86 19.01 -36.79
N ALA A 613 -17.64 18.48 -36.80
CA ALA A 613 -16.98 17.97 -37.99
C ALA A 613 -16.82 16.44 -37.91
N ILE A 614 -17.15 15.76 -39.00
CA ILE A 614 -17.06 14.30 -39.12
C ILE A 614 -16.24 13.97 -40.38
N SER A 615 -15.02 13.48 -40.19
CA SER A 615 -14.04 13.29 -41.27
C SER A 615 -13.15 12.09 -41.03
N SER A 616 -13.12 11.13 -41.97
CA SER A 616 -12.24 9.95 -41.88
C SER A 616 -11.53 9.67 -43.20
N SER A 617 -10.35 9.06 -43.10
CA SER A 617 -9.70 8.34 -44.19
C SER A 617 -10.25 6.92 -44.42
N ALA A 618 -10.90 6.33 -43.40
CA ALA A 618 -10.98 4.88 -43.20
C ALA A 618 -12.29 4.20 -43.65
N GLY A 619 -13.38 4.95 -43.85
CA GLY A 619 -14.45 4.55 -44.77
C GLY A 619 -15.82 4.17 -44.21
N ASP A 620 -15.99 3.81 -42.93
CA ASP A 620 -17.30 3.60 -42.28
C ASP A 620 -17.48 4.57 -41.11
N VAL A 621 -18.28 5.62 -41.31
CA VAL A 621 -18.03 6.91 -40.63
C VAL A 621 -19.26 7.53 -39.95
N LEU A 622 -20.46 7.24 -40.43
CA LEU A 622 -21.71 7.81 -39.91
C LEU A 622 -22.80 6.74 -39.93
N ASP A 623 -23.08 6.14 -38.77
CA ASP A 623 -24.20 5.22 -38.58
C ASP A 623 -25.19 5.82 -37.58
N VAL A 624 -26.34 6.31 -38.06
CA VAL A 624 -27.40 6.88 -37.22
C VAL A 624 -28.63 5.99 -37.34
N ASN A 625 -28.79 5.10 -36.36
CA ASN A 625 -29.85 4.12 -36.36
C ASN A 625 -31.23 4.77 -36.12
N PRO A 626 -32.32 4.20 -36.67
CA PRO A 626 -33.67 4.76 -36.53
C PRO A 626 -34.06 5.04 -35.07
N GLY A 627 -34.50 6.28 -34.81
CA GLY A 627 -34.89 6.75 -33.49
C GLY A 627 -33.76 7.33 -32.64
N ALA A 628 -32.51 7.36 -33.13
CA ALA A 628 -31.50 8.28 -32.62
C ALA A 628 -31.91 9.74 -32.91
N ILE A 629 -31.54 10.68 -32.04
CA ILE A 629 -31.92 12.09 -32.14
C ILE A 629 -30.68 12.97 -32.13
N LEU A 630 -30.54 13.80 -33.16
CA LEU A 630 -29.55 14.86 -33.22
C LEU A 630 -30.25 16.18 -32.87
N THR A 631 -29.80 16.87 -31.82
CA THR A 631 -30.46 18.07 -31.28
C THR A 631 -29.54 19.27 -31.30
N VAL A 632 -29.99 20.36 -31.92
CA VAL A 632 -29.31 21.66 -31.90
C VAL A 632 -30.18 22.65 -31.14
N ASP A 633 -29.67 23.20 -30.04
CA ASP A 633 -30.32 24.29 -29.33
C ASP A 633 -29.89 25.66 -29.90
N LEU A 634 -30.88 26.53 -30.07
CA LEU A 634 -30.73 27.89 -30.60
C LEU A 634 -31.00 28.96 -29.54
N SER A 635 -31.25 28.59 -28.28
CA SER A 635 -31.75 29.53 -27.26
C SER A 635 -30.78 30.65 -26.88
N LEU A 636 -29.47 30.45 -27.07
CA LEU A 636 -28.43 31.49 -26.88
C LEU A 636 -28.04 32.26 -28.16
N ILE A 637 -28.70 32.08 -29.30
CA ILE A 637 -28.36 32.82 -30.53
C ILE A 637 -28.73 34.31 -30.39
N ALA A 638 -27.76 35.09 -29.93
CA ALA A 638 -27.76 36.54 -29.94
C ALA A 638 -26.81 37.06 -31.03
N ILE A 639 -27.31 37.95 -31.88
CA ILE A 639 -26.49 38.74 -32.82
C ILE A 639 -26.27 40.12 -32.16
N SER A 640 -25.21 40.26 -31.36
CA SER A 640 -25.03 41.44 -30.49
C SER A 640 -23.85 42.34 -30.83
N SER A 641 -22.70 41.80 -31.25
CA SER A 641 -21.51 42.62 -31.58
C SER A 641 -20.39 41.82 -32.24
N ARG A 642 -19.57 42.51 -33.03
CA ARG A 642 -18.23 42.03 -33.42
C ARG A 642 -17.23 42.22 -32.26
N PRO A 643 -16.27 41.29 -32.01
CA PRO A 643 -15.32 41.41 -30.90
C PRO A 643 -14.39 42.64 -31.00
N THR A 644 -14.34 43.31 -32.16
CA THR A 644 -13.49 44.47 -32.44
C THR A 644 -14.24 45.67 -33.05
N GLN A 645 -15.57 45.64 -33.10
CA GLN A 645 -16.40 46.70 -33.72
C GLN A 645 -17.66 47.00 -32.91
N PRO A 646 -18.24 48.22 -33.02
CA PRO A 646 -19.40 48.61 -32.22
C PRO A 646 -20.62 47.72 -32.47
N VAL A 647 -21.56 47.76 -31.52
CA VAL A 647 -22.88 47.11 -31.59
C VAL A 647 -23.49 47.24 -32.99
N LEU A 648 -23.94 46.11 -33.54
CA LEU A 648 -24.49 46.05 -34.90
C LEU A 648 -25.68 47.00 -35.02
N THR A 649 -25.51 48.06 -35.82
CA THR A 649 -26.59 49.02 -36.08
C THR A 649 -27.55 48.49 -37.14
N ALA A 650 -28.78 49.02 -37.19
CA ALA A 650 -29.78 48.62 -38.21
C ALA A 650 -29.31 48.83 -39.67
N ASN A 651 -28.28 49.65 -39.90
CA ASN A 651 -27.70 49.90 -41.22
C ASN A 651 -26.45 49.05 -41.53
N ASP A 652 -26.05 48.11 -40.67
CA ASP A 652 -24.85 47.30 -40.89
C ASP A 652 -25.00 46.43 -42.15
N PRO A 653 -23.97 46.34 -43.02
CA PRO A 653 -23.97 45.45 -44.19
C PRO A 653 -24.29 43.98 -43.87
N PHE A 654 -24.03 43.53 -42.64
CA PHE A 654 -24.43 42.22 -42.13
C PHE A 654 -25.92 41.92 -42.35
N TRP A 655 -26.79 42.92 -42.16
CA TRP A 655 -28.24 42.83 -42.34
C TRP A 655 -28.71 42.96 -43.79
N GLN A 656 -27.81 43.23 -44.74
CA GLN A 656 -28.15 43.49 -46.15
C GLN A 656 -27.86 42.31 -47.08
N ILE A 657 -27.16 41.28 -46.60
CA ILE A 657 -26.81 40.07 -47.36
C ILE A 657 -27.24 38.80 -46.60
N SER A 658 -27.45 37.70 -47.32
CA SER A 658 -27.63 36.39 -46.67
C SER A 658 -26.32 35.94 -46.04
N GLN A 659 -26.37 35.42 -44.81
CA GLN A 659 -25.24 34.83 -44.10
C GLN A 659 -25.41 33.30 -44.02
N THR A 660 -24.30 32.55 -43.94
CA THR A 660 -24.30 31.09 -43.80
C THR A 660 -23.17 30.61 -42.90
N TRP A 661 -23.48 29.74 -41.94
CA TRP A 661 -22.54 29.12 -40.99
C TRP A 661 -22.64 27.59 -41.07
N LEU A 662 -21.51 26.88 -41.02
CA LEU A 662 -21.40 25.43 -41.28
C LEU A 662 -21.59 24.62 -40.00
N VAL A 663 -22.83 24.20 -39.74
CA VAL A 663 -23.33 23.52 -38.52
C VAL A 663 -22.77 22.13 -38.35
N ILE A 664 -22.81 21.34 -39.44
CA ILE A 664 -22.19 20.01 -39.47
C ILE A 664 -21.40 19.89 -40.77
N ASP A 665 -20.12 19.62 -40.62
CA ASP A 665 -19.17 19.39 -41.70
C ASP A 665 -19.05 17.87 -41.95
N PHE A 666 -19.50 17.43 -43.11
CA PHE A 666 -19.40 16.05 -43.60
C PHE A 666 -18.42 15.97 -44.78
N SER A 667 -17.64 17.02 -45.06
CA SER A 667 -16.79 17.11 -46.26
C SER A 667 -15.66 16.06 -46.31
N GLY A 668 -15.33 15.46 -45.17
CA GLY A 668 -14.43 14.31 -45.06
C GLY A 668 -15.11 12.95 -45.27
N LEU A 669 -16.38 12.88 -45.68
CA LEU A 669 -17.08 11.64 -46.00
C LEU A 669 -17.05 11.33 -47.49
N GLY A 670 -16.72 10.08 -47.84
CA GLY A 670 -16.82 9.60 -49.21
C GLY A 670 -18.26 9.63 -49.74
N THR A 671 -18.45 9.94 -51.02
CA THR A 671 -19.75 10.22 -51.67
C THR A 671 -20.79 9.09 -51.65
N ASN A 672 -20.47 7.92 -51.09
CA ASN A 672 -21.35 6.76 -51.00
C ASN A 672 -21.99 6.57 -49.61
N GLN A 673 -21.59 7.33 -48.58
CA GLN A 673 -21.94 7.02 -47.18
C GLN A 673 -23.14 7.80 -46.60
N LEU A 674 -23.80 8.65 -47.39
CA LEU A 674 -25.07 9.29 -46.99
C LEU A 674 -26.25 8.57 -47.64
N THR A 675 -26.78 7.55 -46.95
CA THR A 675 -28.02 6.88 -47.34
C THR A 675 -29.21 7.86 -47.29
N PRO A 676 -30.04 7.97 -48.35
CA PRO A 676 -31.19 8.87 -48.35
C PRO A 676 -32.23 8.48 -47.28
N GLY A 677 -32.28 9.24 -46.18
CA GLY A 677 -33.20 9.02 -45.05
C GLY A 677 -32.53 8.98 -43.67
N THR A 678 -31.20 8.89 -43.60
CA THR A 678 -30.43 8.62 -42.37
C THR A 678 -30.33 9.82 -41.41
N LEU A 679 -30.51 11.05 -41.91
CA LEU A 679 -30.63 12.26 -41.09
C LEU A 679 -32.11 12.65 -40.95
N ASN A 680 -32.90 11.88 -40.19
CA ASN A 680 -34.29 12.27 -39.92
C ASN A 680 -34.83 11.72 -38.56
N PRO A 681 -35.25 12.58 -37.61
CA PRO A 681 -35.20 14.04 -37.60
C PRO A 681 -33.97 14.60 -36.87
N LEU A 682 -33.27 15.53 -37.51
CA LEU A 682 -32.59 16.60 -36.76
C LEU A 682 -33.68 17.39 -36.02
N LEU A 683 -33.68 17.34 -34.70
CA LEU A 683 -34.60 18.10 -33.86
C LEU A 683 -33.95 19.44 -33.53
N VAL A 684 -34.63 20.54 -33.82
CA VAL A 684 -34.20 21.86 -33.35
C VAL A 684 -35.06 22.16 -32.12
N SER A 685 -34.49 22.75 -31.07
CA SER A 685 -35.24 23.02 -29.82
C SER A 685 -36.50 23.88 -29.99
N ASN A 686 -36.65 24.55 -31.14
CA ASN A 686 -37.84 25.31 -31.55
C ASN A 686 -38.72 24.63 -32.63
N GLY A 687 -38.53 23.35 -32.95
CA GLY A 687 -39.44 22.57 -33.80
C GLY A 687 -38.86 21.31 -34.46
N ILE A 688 -39.76 20.38 -34.81
CA ILE A 688 -39.48 19.27 -35.73
C ILE A 688 -39.11 19.86 -37.10
N TRP A 689 -38.07 19.33 -37.76
CA TRP A 689 -37.72 19.74 -39.13
C TRP A 689 -38.77 19.29 -40.15
N ALA A 690 -39.83 20.09 -40.27
CA ALA A 690 -40.97 19.88 -41.16
C ALA A 690 -41.55 21.22 -41.64
N GLY A 691 -40.70 22.13 -42.16
CA GLY A 691 -41.18 23.40 -42.73
C GLY A 691 -40.17 24.54 -42.91
N GLY A 692 -39.01 24.49 -42.24
CA GLY A 692 -37.81 25.21 -42.68
C GLY A 692 -37.73 26.73 -42.50
N LYS A 693 -38.33 27.34 -41.46
CA LYS A 693 -38.04 28.74 -41.05
C LYS A 693 -38.14 28.97 -39.54
N PHE A 694 -37.32 29.88 -39.03
CA PHE A 694 -37.41 30.48 -37.68
C PHE A 694 -37.43 32.02 -37.79
N ASP A 695 -38.34 32.66 -37.04
CA ASP A 695 -38.67 34.10 -37.16
C ASP A 695 -37.98 35.02 -36.12
N THR A 696 -37.12 34.48 -35.24
CA THR A 696 -36.69 35.14 -33.99
C THR A 696 -35.37 35.92 -34.06
N PHE A 697 -34.93 36.36 -35.25
CA PHE A 697 -33.70 37.15 -35.39
C PHE A 697 -33.93 38.62 -35.01
N VAL A 698 -33.20 39.10 -34.00
CA VAL A 698 -33.23 40.50 -33.54
C VAL A 698 -32.72 41.42 -34.66
N GLY A 699 -33.63 42.14 -35.32
CA GLY A 699 -33.34 42.96 -36.50
C GLY A 699 -34.26 42.68 -37.69
N GLY A 700 -34.98 41.55 -37.69
CA GLY A 700 -35.85 41.13 -38.79
C GLY A 700 -35.10 40.30 -39.84
N GLY A 701 -35.75 39.25 -40.32
CA GLY A 701 -35.12 38.20 -41.11
C GLY A 701 -35.82 36.87 -40.90
N SER A 702 -35.47 35.87 -41.71
CA SER A 702 -35.83 34.47 -41.45
C SER A 702 -34.58 33.61 -41.53
N GLY A 703 -34.33 32.80 -40.51
CA GLY A 703 -33.28 31.78 -40.54
C GLY A 703 -33.85 30.41 -40.95
N ALA A 704 -33.01 29.60 -41.59
CA ALA A 704 -33.34 28.23 -41.96
C ALA A 704 -32.07 27.37 -41.97
N PHE A 705 -32.18 26.10 -41.59
CA PHE A 705 -31.15 25.12 -41.91
C PHE A 705 -31.25 24.71 -43.38
N ALA A 706 -30.11 24.61 -44.06
CA ALA A 706 -30.00 24.20 -45.45
C ALA A 706 -28.87 23.19 -45.62
N GLY A 707 -29.19 22.03 -46.18
CA GLY A 707 -28.19 21.10 -46.70
C GLY A 707 -27.71 21.54 -48.08
N PHE A 708 -26.41 21.43 -48.35
CA PHE A 708 -25.84 21.65 -49.69
C PHE A 708 -25.33 20.33 -50.28
N GLY A 709 -25.05 20.31 -51.59
CA GLY A 709 -24.84 19.08 -52.37
C GLY A 709 -23.62 18.20 -52.01
N THR A 710 -22.87 18.57 -50.97
CA THR A 710 -21.78 17.81 -50.34
C THR A 710 -22.26 16.95 -49.16
N GLY A 711 -23.46 17.20 -48.63
CA GLY A 711 -24.00 16.56 -47.41
C GLY A 711 -24.03 17.50 -46.20
N ASP A 712 -23.14 18.48 -46.19
CA ASP A 712 -22.96 19.51 -45.15
C ASP A 712 -24.25 20.23 -44.75
N LEU A 713 -24.42 20.45 -43.45
CA LEU A 713 -25.55 21.19 -42.86
C LEU A 713 -25.12 22.62 -42.51
N TYR A 714 -25.85 23.62 -43.01
CA TYR A 714 -25.59 25.03 -42.70
C TYR A 714 -26.80 25.70 -42.04
N LEU A 715 -26.54 26.62 -41.12
CA LEU A 715 -27.50 27.62 -40.67
C LEU A 715 -27.42 28.82 -41.61
N ARG A 716 -28.54 29.19 -42.24
CA ARG A 716 -28.62 30.32 -43.17
C ARG A 716 -29.51 31.42 -42.60
N PHE A 717 -28.99 32.63 -42.48
CA PHE A 717 -29.80 33.83 -42.24
C PHE A 717 -30.16 34.50 -43.57
N THR A 718 -31.43 34.84 -43.75
CA THR A 718 -31.92 35.63 -44.89
C THR A 718 -32.58 36.90 -44.36
N PRO A 719 -32.04 38.10 -44.62
CA PRO A 719 -32.65 39.34 -44.16
C PRO A 719 -34.01 39.59 -44.82
N VAL A 720 -34.92 40.23 -44.09
CA VAL A 720 -36.14 40.81 -44.69
C VAL A 720 -35.74 42.11 -45.37
N PRO A 721 -35.98 42.29 -46.68
CA PRO A 721 -35.74 43.58 -47.32
C PRO A 721 -36.70 44.61 -46.72
N GLU A 722 -36.18 45.63 -46.03
CA GLU A 722 -36.99 46.80 -45.73
C GLU A 722 -37.52 47.41 -47.04
N PRO A 723 -38.79 47.84 -47.11
CA PRO A 723 -39.24 48.66 -48.22
C PRO A 723 -38.35 49.90 -48.24
N SER A 724 -37.60 50.09 -49.32
CA SER A 724 -36.62 51.18 -49.38
C SER A 724 -37.27 52.50 -48.96
N THR A 725 -36.56 53.34 -48.21
CA THR A 725 -37.12 54.61 -47.70
C THR A 725 -37.71 55.45 -48.85
N TRP A 726 -37.16 55.30 -50.06
CA TRP A 726 -37.67 55.84 -51.32
C TRP A 726 -39.01 55.26 -51.79
N ALA A 727 -39.28 53.96 -51.62
CA ALA A 727 -40.58 53.36 -51.91
C ALA A 727 -41.67 53.84 -50.94
N LEU A 728 -41.35 53.98 -49.65
CA LEU A 728 -42.25 54.56 -48.64
C LEU A 728 -42.47 56.07 -48.87
N LEU A 729 -41.43 56.83 -49.26
CA LEU A 729 -41.59 58.23 -49.68
C LEU A 729 -42.39 58.37 -50.99
N ALA A 730 -42.27 57.43 -51.93
CA ALA A 730 -43.06 57.42 -53.16
C ALA A 730 -44.54 57.14 -52.87
N LEU A 731 -44.84 56.16 -51.99
CA LEU A 731 -46.21 55.87 -51.54
C LEU A 731 -46.80 57.02 -50.71
N GLY A 732 -46.03 57.61 -49.79
CA GLY A 732 -46.43 58.81 -49.04
C GLY A 732 -46.65 60.02 -49.95
N GLY A 733 -45.78 60.22 -50.94
CA GLY A 733 -45.91 61.27 -51.96
C GLY A 733 -47.17 61.09 -52.82
N LEU A 734 -47.49 59.85 -53.23
CA LEU A 734 -48.73 59.51 -53.91
C LEU A 734 -49.97 59.76 -53.03
N ALA A 735 -49.91 59.42 -51.74
CA ALA A 735 -50.98 59.68 -50.79
C ALA A 735 -51.22 61.19 -50.56
N VAL A 736 -50.19 62.04 -50.64
CA VAL A 736 -50.29 63.51 -50.58
C VAL A 736 -50.75 64.13 -51.91
N LEU A 737 -50.50 63.47 -53.04
CA LEU A 737 -50.94 63.90 -54.38
C LEU A 737 -52.40 63.50 -54.68
N TRP A 738 -52.90 62.40 -54.13
CA TRP A 738 -54.26 61.90 -54.38
C TRP A 738 -55.38 62.93 -54.06
N PRO A 739 -55.33 63.70 -52.96
CA PRO A 739 -56.29 64.78 -52.68
C PRO A 739 -56.16 65.99 -53.62
N ARG A 740 -54.99 66.20 -54.24
CA ARG A 740 -54.73 67.33 -55.15
C ARG A 740 -55.25 67.05 -56.57
N LEU A 741 -55.19 65.81 -57.04
CA LEU A 741 -55.73 65.42 -58.36
C LEU A 741 -57.26 65.46 -58.43
N ARG A 742 -57.98 65.21 -57.32
CA ARG A 742 -59.45 65.32 -57.27
C ARG A 742 -60.02 66.76 -57.28
N ARG A 743 -59.19 67.80 -57.24
CA ARG A 743 -59.63 69.22 -57.32
C ARG A 743 -59.52 69.84 -58.73
N ARG A 744 -59.29 69.02 -59.76
CA ARG A 744 -59.36 69.42 -61.18
C ARG A 744 -60.07 68.35 -62.01
N ALA A 745 -61.38 68.31 -61.87
CA ALA A 745 -62.35 67.67 -62.77
C ALA A 745 -63.57 68.58 -62.84
#